data_AF-A0A7K2WNI0-F1
#
_entry.id   AF-A0A7K2WNI0-F1
#
_cell.length_a   1.000
_cell.length_b   1.000
_cell.length_c   1.000
_cell.angle_alpha   90.00
_cell.angle_beta   90.00
_cell.angle_gamma   90.00
#
_symmetry.space_group_name_H-M   'P 1'
#
loop_
_entity.id
_entity.type
_entity.pdbx_description
1 polymer ?
#
loop_
_entity_poly.entity_id
_entity_poly.type
_entity_poly.pdbx_seq_one_letter_code
_entity_poly.pdbx_strand_id
1 'polypeptide(L)'
;AHPPGPDGRAWPDGVWVVELAPVREASAVSEAVLTVLGARETAVQGSPGGRGATAGAPPADPLDQLAEHCGQRRMLLLLDNCEHVIGAAAELVEGLLTRCPGVTVLATSREPLGVPGESVRPVEPLPQDVALRLLAERGAAGRPGFRVSDDPDACAEICRRLDGLPLALELAAARLRVLGPRQIADRLDDRFRLLGTGSGSRTVLPRQQTLRAVVDWSWDLLAEDERAVLRRLSVFSGGCALAEAEAVCDTPDTLSLLASLVDKSLVVAATGSRTGSAPAGMRYRLLETVGEYAAERLAESGERAAVERRHLAAYRELVRVGDPELRGHGQTHWLGVFEREHDNVRAALRTAVDHKEEQEALCLVLAMSWFWQLRNHRTDALAWSSAVAALGPDPFEEPVRPAVPLTEPCTALPPPWSEDQQWEARRGIRLMLLAGSDDGAFTADRPGTRSRLRAIVSAYGPGLPQNCRQPGTTWFFARLMTGDLPGITETMEELVLASRAQGDSWHLGLALMLRAKLLNDRTEGLIRSGLDADEALALFERAGDLYAIAESLSARAETHERQGRYEEAAADLERAMGCCARIGAHAQIPLFKARLASVRLDAAGAADDQDAARRAEELLVEAVEENAVHFGQTAGTSRLLLARRYGRTGRTDLARAQLHTLESENPYARRALFGGMVSGLHGWLDCLEGEFDRALDHLRLAVERFDRLVFLVAPHLIVGQLPSAAWAKTRLGDPEAGARLLGAHARHTELPEGIGLHPFPPASDTEIQQHAEAVVRTALDGPAYTRAHAEGRDLTVEEAAALI
;
A
#
# COMPACT_ATOMS: atom_id res chain seq x y z
N ALA A 1 50.86 9.27 31.62
CA ALA A 1 51.66 8.29 30.88
C ALA A 1 50.96 6.93 30.91
N HIS A 2 50.14 6.62 29.91
CA HIS A 2 49.63 5.26 29.66
C HIS A 2 50.55 4.60 28.62
N PRO A 3 50.89 3.30 28.76
CA PRO A 3 51.77 2.63 27.82
C PRO A 3 51.06 2.40 26.48
N PRO A 4 51.79 2.44 25.34
CA PRO A 4 51.18 2.22 24.03
C PRO A 4 50.80 0.74 23.85
N GLY A 5 49.57 0.51 23.39
CA GLY A 5 49.09 -0.79 22.93
C GLY A 5 49.79 -1.26 21.64
N PRO A 6 49.53 -2.50 21.18
CA PRO A 6 50.42 -3.25 20.29
C PRO A 6 50.47 -2.85 18.80
N ASP A 7 50.03 -1.65 18.42
CA ASP A 7 50.04 -1.14 17.02
C ASP A 7 51.05 0.01 16.78
N GLY A 8 52.13 0.07 17.57
CA GLY A 8 53.14 1.14 17.55
C GLY A 8 54.03 1.25 16.30
N ARG A 9 53.62 0.77 15.11
CA ARG A 9 54.42 0.87 13.87
C ARG A 9 54.10 2.09 12.99
N ALA A 10 52.91 2.69 13.10
CA ALA A 10 52.49 3.80 12.24
C ALA A 10 52.85 5.20 12.80
N TRP A 11 52.65 5.46 14.09
CA TRP A 11 52.88 6.79 14.71
C TRP A 11 53.89 6.71 15.87
N PRO A 12 55.21 6.75 15.58
CA PRO A 12 56.26 6.63 16.60
C PRO A 12 56.25 7.76 17.63
N ASP A 13 55.71 8.92 17.27
CA ASP A 13 55.62 10.11 18.14
C ASP A 13 54.25 10.22 18.87
N GLY A 14 53.46 9.13 18.85
CA GLY A 14 52.26 8.96 19.67
C GLY A 14 50.95 9.40 19.03
N VAL A 15 49.87 9.15 19.77
CA VAL A 15 48.49 9.53 19.46
C VAL A 15 48.00 10.49 20.54
N TRP A 16 47.48 11.63 20.12
CA TRP A 16 47.14 12.74 21.01
C TRP A 16 45.68 13.12 20.83
N VAL A 17 44.90 13.13 21.91
CA VAL A 17 43.46 13.41 21.89
C VAL A 17 43.23 14.81 22.46
N VAL A 18 42.63 15.68 21.66
CA VAL A 18 42.26 17.04 22.04
C VAL A 18 40.75 17.15 22.05
N GLU A 19 40.17 17.28 23.24
CA GLU A 19 38.73 17.50 23.41
C GLU A 19 38.41 18.98 23.21
N LEU A 20 37.74 19.33 22.11
CA LEU A 20 37.36 20.72 21.82
C LEU A 20 35.99 21.09 22.39
N ALA A 21 35.18 20.13 22.84
CA ALA A 21 33.86 20.39 23.44
C ALA A 21 33.78 21.51 24.51
N PRO A 22 34.79 21.74 25.39
CA PRO A 22 34.76 22.85 26.36
C PRO A 22 35.25 24.20 25.79
N VAL A 23 35.85 24.21 24.60
CA VAL A 23 36.34 25.43 23.92
C VAL A 23 35.14 26.19 23.37
N ARG A 24 35.12 27.52 23.52
CA ARG A 24 33.98 28.36 23.06
C ARG A 24 34.40 29.49 22.14
N GLU A 25 35.67 29.85 22.17
CA GLU A 25 36.23 30.92 21.35
C GLU A 25 37.17 30.31 20.31
N ALA A 26 36.99 30.71 19.05
CA ALA A 26 37.80 30.29 17.92
C ALA A 26 39.32 30.48 18.15
N SER A 27 39.69 31.59 18.81
CA SER A 27 41.08 31.93 19.15
C SER A 27 41.75 30.94 20.12
N ALA A 28 40.97 30.17 20.89
CA ALA A 28 41.50 29.27 21.92
C ALA A 28 41.81 27.85 21.40
N VAL A 29 41.47 27.53 20.15
CA VAL A 29 41.65 26.18 19.57
C VAL A 29 43.13 25.80 19.49
N SER A 30 43.98 26.67 18.96
CA SER A 30 45.43 26.43 18.85
C SER A 30 46.09 26.29 20.23
N GLU A 31 45.61 27.02 21.25
CA GLU A 31 46.12 26.91 22.62
C GLU A 31 45.71 25.58 23.29
N ALA A 32 44.49 25.10 23.03
CA ALA A 32 44.02 23.82 23.53
C ALA A 32 44.87 22.66 22.99
N VAL A 33 45.19 22.70 21.69
CA VAL A 33 46.06 21.70 21.04
C VAL A 33 47.50 21.78 21.58
N LEU A 34 48.06 22.98 21.74
CA LEU A 34 49.39 23.18 22.34
C LEU A 34 49.48 22.62 23.77
N THR A 35 48.42 22.80 24.55
CA THR A 35 48.35 22.35 25.94
C THR A 35 48.39 20.82 26.03
N VAL A 36 47.65 20.13 25.16
CA VAL A 36 47.65 18.66 25.11
C VAL A 36 49.00 18.10 24.66
N LEU A 37 49.65 18.77 23.69
CA LEU A 37 50.96 18.37 23.18
C LEU A 37 52.13 18.70 24.14
N GLY A 38 51.87 19.41 25.24
CA GLY A 38 52.90 19.77 26.23
C GLY A 38 53.95 20.76 25.71
N ALA A 39 53.69 21.45 24.61
CA ALA A 39 54.66 22.30 23.91
C ALA A 39 55.01 23.61 24.65
N ARG A 40 54.34 23.92 25.78
CA ARG A 40 54.67 25.08 26.64
C ARG A 40 55.97 24.90 27.44
N GLU A 41 56.51 23.68 27.59
CA GLU A 41 57.70 23.43 28.44
C GLU A 41 59.05 23.51 27.71
N THR A 42 59.09 23.55 26.37
CA THR A 42 60.36 23.55 25.61
C THR A 42 61.14 24.87 25.62
N ALA A 43 60.65 25.93 26.29
CA ALA A 43 61.38 27.18 26.46
C ALA A 43 62.19 27.27 27.76
N VAL A 44 62.09 26.30 28.69
CA VAL A 44 62.74 26.35 30.00
C VAL A 44 63.45 25.04 30.34
N GLN A 45 64.58 24.74 29.67
CA GLN A 45 65.80 24.13 30.24
C GLN A 45 66.72 23.54 29.14
N GLY A 46 67.92 24.12 28.94
CA GLY A 46 68.90 23.50 28.03
C GLY A 46 70.21 24.21 27.65
N SER A 47 70.81 25.12 28.45
CA SER A 47 72.30 25.28 28.58
C SER A 47 72.67 26.47 29.47
N PRO A 48 73.41 26.28 30.59
CA PRO A 48 73.99 27.39 31.34
C PRO A 48 75.30 27.80 30.67
N GLY A 49 75.22 28.72 29.70
CA GLY A 49 76.43 29.25 29.06
C GLY A 49 76.20 30.04 27.78
N GLY A 50 75.50 31.18 27.85
CA GLY A 50 75.38 32.09 26.71
C GLY A 50 74.49 33.28 27.03
N ARG A 51 75.09 34.45 27.21
CA ARG A 51 74.42 35.72 27.53
C ARG A 51 73.49 36.17 26.41
N GLY A 52 72.28 36.62 26.75
CA GLY A 52 71.47 37.46 25.87
C GLY A 52 69.97 37.33 26.11
N ALA A 53 69.46 37.89 27.21
CA ALA A 53 68.03 38.17 27.34
C ALA A 53 67.65 39.27 26.34
N THR A 54 66.83 38.95 25.33
CA THR A 54 66.07 39.93 24.56
C THR A 54 64.60 39.83 24.96
N ALA A 55 64.22 40.68 25.90
CA ALA A 55 62.83 41.07 26.11
C ALA A 55 62.38 41.86 24.86
N GLY A 56 61.44 41.31 24.07
CA GLY A 56 60.92 41.98 22.89
C GLY A 56 60.42 41.11 21.73
N ALA A 57 60.41 39.77 21.84
CA ALA A 57 59.73 38.94 20.85
C ALA A 57 58.20 39.06 21.06
N PRO A 58 57.39 39.32 20.00
CA PRO A 58 55.95 39.17 20.10
C PRO A 58 55.62 37.73 20.57
N PRO A 59 54.49 37.50 21.28
CA PRO A 59 54.09 36.14 21.59
C PRO A 59 54.09 35.34 20.29
N ALA A 60 54.94 34.31 20.21
CA ALA A 60 55.05 33.50 19.01
C ALA A 60 53.67 32.94 18.67
N ASP A 61 53.25 33.06 17.40
CA ASP A 61 51.96 32.57 16.95
C ASP A 61 51.78 31.12 17.43
N PRO A 62 50.70 30.79 18.19
CA PRO A 62 50.42 29.43 18.64
C PRO A 62 50.54 28.39 17.51
N LEU A 63 50.18 28.77 16.29
CA LEU A 63 50.26 27.93 15.11
C LEU A 63 51.71 27.65 14.65
N ASP A 64 52.64 28.60 14.86
CA ASP A 64 54.08 28.42 14.58
C ASP A 64 54.74 27.51 15.61
N GLN A 65 54.38 27.65 16.88
CA GLN A 65 54.88 26.77 17.95
C GLN A 65 54.44 25.32 17.73
N LEU A 66 53.20 25.12 17.28
CA LEU A 66 52.69 23.80 16.90
C LEU A 66 53.46 23.23 15.71
N ALA A 67 53.72 24.03 14.67
CA ALA A 67 54.46 23.55 13.51
C ALA A 67 55.92 23.20 13.84
N GLU A 68 56.59 23.97 14.70
CA GLU A 68 57.94 23.66 15.17
C GLU A 68 57.96 22.34 15.97
N HIS A 69 56.97 22.16 16.86
CA HIS A 69 56.84 20.95 17.66
C HIS A 69 56.52 19.70 16.84
N CYS A 70 55.70 19.84 15.79
CA CYS A 70 55.21 18.75 14.96
C CYS A 70 56.08 18.47 13.72
N GLY A 71 56.90 19.42 13.28
CA GLY A 71 57.54 19.41 11.96
C GLY A 71 58.48 18.24 11.68
N GLN A 72 59.11 17.65 12.70
CA GLN A 72 59.99 16.47 12.57
C GLN A 72 59.35 15.17 13.04
N ARG A 73 58.08 15.19 13.47
CA ARG A 73 57.42 14.08 14.13
C ARG A 73 56.40 13.40 13.23
N ARG A 74 56.21 12.10 13.45
CA ARG A 74 55.19 11.29 12.80
C ARG A 74 54.16 10.83 13.83
N MET A 75 53.05 11.57 13.91
CA MET A 75 52.06 11.46 14.98
C MET A 75 50.62 11.53 14.47
N LEU A 76 49.68 11.05 15.28
CA LEU A 76 48.24 11.20 15.05
C LEU A 76 47.67 12.22 16.04
N LEU A 77 47.02 13.25 15.53
CA LEU A 77 46.27 14.23 16.31
C LEU A 77 44.78 13.95 16.13
N LEU A 78 44.11 13.56 17.21
CA LEU A 78 42.67 13.36 17.25
C LEU A 78 42.01 14.62 17.81
N LEU A 79 41.23 15.32 16.99
CA LEU A 79 40.45 16.49 17.39
C LEU A 79 39.00 16.07 17.59
N ASP A 80 38.55 16.06 18.85
CA ASP A 80 37.20 15.63 19.20
C ASP A 80 36.23 16.83 19.25
N ASN A 81 35.03 16.67 18.70
CA ASN A 81 33.90 17.60 18.74
C ASN A 81 34.14 18.99 18.07
N CYS A 82 34.66 19.02 16.83
CA CYS A 82 35.08 20.26 16.14
C CYS A 82 33.94 21.20 15.69
N GLU A 83 32.68 20.74 15.61
CA GLU A 83 31.61 21.44 14.87
C GLU A 83 31.29 22.87 15.34
N HIS A 84 31.52 23.18 16.61
CA HIS A 84 31.24 24.50 17.18
C HIS A 84 32.38 25.52 16.96
N VAL A 85 33.55 25.05 16.52
CA VAL A 85 34.75 25.86 16.20
C VAL A 85 35.31 25.45 14.83
N ILE A 86 34.45 24.99 13.93
CA ILE A 86 34.84 24.29 12.70
C ILE A 86 35.81 25.09 11.84
N GLY A 87 35.58 26.40 11.67
CA GLY A 87 36.44 27.29 10.89
C GLY A 87 37.85 27.41 11.50
N ALA A 88 37.94 27.62 12.82
CA ALA A 88 39.22 27.71 13.51
C ALA A 88 39.96 26.37 13.54
N ALA A 89 39.23 25.26 13.65
CA ALA A 89 39.80 23.92 13.54
C ALA A 89 40.33 23.66 12.12
N ALA A 90 39.61 24.08 11.08
CA ALA A 90 40.02 23.96 9.68
C ALA A 90 41.29 24.77 9.40
N GLU A 91 41.33 26.05 9.80
CA GLU A 91 42.50 26.93 9.65
C GLU A 91 43.75 26.34 10.34
N LEU A 92 43.58 25.83 11.56
CA LEU A 92 44.65 25.16 12.30
C LEU A 92 45.15 23.91 11.58
N VAL A 93 44.23 23.03 11.15
CA VAL A 93 44.58 21.77 10.49
C VAL A 93 45.26 22.02 9.15
N GLU A 94 44.76 22.95 8.33
CA GLU A 94 45.37 23.32 7.06
C GLU A 94 46.79 23.86 7.27
N GLY A 95 46.96 24.81 8.20
CA GLY A 95 48.27 25.39 8.51
C GLY A 95 49.26 24.35 9.05
N LEU A 96 48.80 23.35 9.80
CA LEU A 96 49.64 22.32 10.39
C LEU A 96 50.02 21.24 9.37
N LEU A 97 49.07 20.75 8.56
CA LEU A 97 49.33 19.77 7.51
C LEU A 97 50.23 20.32 6.39
N THR A 98 50.14 21.63 6.11
CA THR A 98 51.01 22.29 5.11
C THR A 98 52.48 22.32 5.56
N ARG A 99 52.73 22.46 6.87
CA ARG A 99 54.09 22.61 7.43
C ARG A 99 54.67 21.33 8.03
N CYS A 100 53.84 20.34 8.33
CA CYS A 100 54.23 19.12 9.06
C CYS A 100 53.76 17.85 8.32
N PRO A 101 54.52 17.35 7.33
CA PRO A 101 54.09 16.21 6.49
C PRO A 101 54.01 14.87 7.23
N GLY A 102 54.58 14.76 8.45
CA GLY A 102 54.49 13.57 9.29
C GLY A 102 53.22 13.49 10.13
N VAL A 103 52.41 14.55 10.19
CA VAL A 103 51.21 14.60 11.04
C VAL A 103 50.01 14.05 10.28
N THR A 104 49.26 13.16 10.93
CA THR A 104 47.92 12.76 10.49
C THR A 104 46.91 13.36 11.46
N VAL A 105 45.80 13.91 10.95
CA VAL A 105 44.70 14.41 11.77
C VAL A 105 43.48 13.52 11.59
N LEU A 106 42.87 13.11 12.71
CA LEU A 106 41.55 12.49 12.75
C LEU A 106 40.62 13.42 13.51
N ALA A 107 39.75 14.14 12.80
CA ALA A 107 38.76 14.99 13.43
C ALA A 107 37.42 14.26 13.53
N THR A 108 36.73 14.42 14.66
CA THR A 108 35.30 14.10 14.76
C THR A 108 34.53 15.40 14.77
N SER A 109 33.57 15.52 13.87
CA SER A 109 32.74 16.70 13.71
C SER A 109 31.39 16.27 13.19
N ARG A 110 30.38 17.13 13.40
CA ARG A 110 29.06 16.98 12.78
C ARG A 110 29.01 17.48 11.35
N GLU A 111 29.99 18.25 10.89
CA GLU A 111 30.11 18.70 9.49
C GLU A 111 31.59 18.62 9.04
N PRO A 112 31.87 18.48 7.73
CA PRO A 112 33.24 18.42 7.21
C PRO A 112 34.08 19.66 7.59
N LEU A 113 35.39 19.50 7.78
CA LEU A 113 36.29 20.64 8.03
C LEU A 113 36.53 21.44 6.75
N GLY A 114 36.40 20.83 5.58
CA GLY A 114 36.56 21.47 4.28
C GLY A 114 38.01 21.75 3.88
N VAL A 115 38.97 21.03 4.45
CA VAL A 115 40.41 21.26 4.22
C VAL A 115 40.95 20.42 3.05
N PRO A 116 41.98 20.88 2.31
CA PRO A 116 42.58 20.10 1.22
C PRO A 116 43.09 18.73 1.69
N GLY A 117 42.69 17.67 0.99
CA GLY A 117 43.07 16.29 1.33
C GLY A 117 42.20 15.63 2.41
N GLU A 118 41.11 16.26 2.83
CA GLU A 118 40.14 15.67 3.75
C GLU A 118 39.46 14.42 3.13
N SER A 119 39.36 13.36 3.93
CA SER A 119 38.59 12.16 3.62
C SER A 119 37.52 11.98 4.68
N VAL A 120 36.27 12.26 4.31
CA VAL A 120 35.13 12.21 5.23
C VAL A 120 34.63 10.77 5.37
N ARG A 121 34.53 10.29 6.61
CA ARG A 121 33.95 8.98 6.93
C ARG A 121 32.64 9.17 7.70
N PRO A 122 31.47 9.18 7.03
CA PRO A 122 30.20 9.30 7.71
C PRO A 122 29.98 8.10 8.65
N VAL A 123 29.54 8.40 9.88
CA VAL A 123 29.17 7.38 10.87
C VAL A 123 27.67 7.17 10.77
N GLU A 124 27.28 6.16 9.99
CA GLU A 124 25.88 5.79 9.80
C GLU A 124 25.26 5.26 11.11
N PRO A 125 23.92 5.39 11.27
CA PRO A 125 23.22 4.72 12.36
C PRO A 125 23.42 3.19 12.33
N LEU A 126 23.25 2.54 13.49
CA LEU A 126 23.49 1.10 13.58
C LEU A 126 22.51 0.32 12.68
N PRO A 127 23.01 -0.60 11.83
CA PRO A 127 22.16 -1.57 11.12
C PRO A 127 21.28 -2.34 12.11
N GLN A 128 20.10 -2.77 11.69
CA GLN A 128 19.08 -3.32 12.59
C GLN A 128 19.59 -4.51 13.42
N ASP A 129 20.37 -5.40 12.84
CA ASP A 129 20.99 -6.53 13.53
C ASP A 129 21.99 -6.09 14.61
N VAL A 130 22.76 -5.03 14.35
CA VAL A 130 23.70 -4.44 15.31
C VAL A 130 22.98 -3.65 16.40
N ALA A 131 21.92 -2.90 16.03
CA ALA A 131 21.06 -2.18 16.97
C ALA A 131 20.36 -3.14 17.95
N LEU A 132 19.83 -4.26 17.44
CA LEU A 132 19.24 -5.32 18.26
C LEU A 132 20.26 -5.96 19.20
N ARG A 133 21.50 -6.17 18.73
CA ARG A 133 22.59 -6.66 19.58
C ARG A 133 22.94 -5.67 20.68
N LEU A 134 23.05 -4.38 20.36
CA LEU A 134 23.30 -3.34 21.37
C LEU A 134 22.16 -3.31 22.41
N LEU A 135 20.90 -3.38 21.96
CA LEU A 135 19.74 -3.44 22.85
C LEU A 135 19.77 -4.70 23.73
N ALA A 136 20.18 -5.84 23.18
CA ALA A 136 20.34 -7.08 23.95
C ALA A 136 21.42 -6.94 25.03
N GLU A 137 22.60 -6.46 24.67
CA GLU A 137 23.74 -6.30 25.59
C GLU A 137 23.41 -5.31 26.71
N ARG A 138 22.88 -4.14 26.36
CA ARG A 138 22.55 -3.07 27.31
C ARG A 138 21.31 -3.40 28.12
N GLY A 139 20.32 -4.05 27.50
CA GLY A 139 19.11 -4.51 28.15
C GLY A 139 19.39 -5.60 29.19
N ALA A 140 20.29 -6.55 28.89
CA ALA A 140 20.72 -7.57 29.86
C ALA A 140 21.50 -6.97 31.04
N ALA A 141 22.31 -5.92 30.79
CA ALA A 141 22.98 -5.16 31.85
C ALA A 141 22.01 -4.33 32.70
N GLY A 142 20.91 -3.86 32.08
CA GLY A 142 19.82 -3.14 32.75
C GLY A 142 18.92 -4.05 33.58
N ARG A 143 18.42 -5.13 32.98
CA ARG A 143 17.51 -6.14 33.53
C ARG A 143 18.11 -7.54 33.30
N PRO A 144 18.66 -8.17 34.35
CA PRO A 144 19.18 -9.54 34.25
C PRO A 144 18.12 -10.50 33.68
N GLY A 145 18.50 -11.31 32.69
CA GLY A 145 17.63 -12.28 32.03
C GLY A 145 16.82 -11.73 30.85
N PHE A 146 16.92 -10.43 30.51
CA PHE A 146 16.32 -9.90 29.28
C PHE A 146 16.91 -10.54 28.04
N ARG A 147 16.06 -10.99 27.11
CA ARG A 147 16.45 -11.46 25.78
C ARG A 147 15.55 -10.83 24.72
N VAL A 148 16.16 -10.38 23.62
CA VAL A 148 15.42 -9.87 22.45
C VAL A 148 14.48 -10.94 21.86
N SER A 149 14.82 -12.22 21.99
CA SER A 149 14.00 -13.35 21.54
C SER A 149 12.64 -13.45 22.22
N ASP A 150 12.45 -12.80 23.37
CA ASP A 150 11.22 -12.91 24.15
C ASP A 150 10.09 -12.04 23.55
N ASP A 151 10.43 -10.98 22.81
CA ASP A 151 9.50 -10.14 22.02
C ASP A 151 10.29 -9.49 20.85
N PRO A 152 10.59 -10.27 19.80
CA PRO A 152 11.47 -9.83 18.72
C PRO A 152 10.87 -8.65 17.94
N ASP A 153 9.55 -8.65 17.76
CA ASP A 153 8.84 -7.60 17.03
C ASP A 153 8.89 -6.26 17.77
N ALA A 154 8.69 -6.25 19.09
CA ALA A 154 8.80 -5.00 19.86
C ALA A 154 10.23 -4.48 19.88
N CYS A 155 11.22 -5.37 19.99
CA CYS A 155 12.62 -4.95 20.00
C CYS A 155 13.04 -4.39 18.63
N ALA A 156 12.60 -5.02 17.54
CA ALA A 156 12.82 -4.52 16.19
C ALA A 156 12.14 -3.16 15.98
N GLU A 157 10.93 -2.99 16.50
CA GLU A 157 10.20 -1.73 16.49
C GLU A 157 10.92 -0.63 17.27
N ILE A 158 11.39 -0.90 18.50
CA ILE A 158 12.20 0.05 19.29
C ILE A 158 13.44 0.47 18.51
N CYS A 159 14.19 -0.48 17.94
CA CYS A 159 15.41 -0.19 17.19
C CYS A 159 15.15 0.70 15.98
N ARG A 160 14.07 0.43 15.25
CA ARG A 160 13.64 1.23 14.10
C ARG A 160 13.21 2.63 14.52
N ARG A 161 12.37 2.74 15.55
CA ARG A 161 11.83 4.03 16.03
C ARG A 161 12.88 4.91 16.69
N LEU A 162 13.93 4.33 17.24
CA LEU A 162 15.08 5.06 17.79
C LEU A 162 16.20 5.26 16.76
N ASP A 163 15.87 5.11 15.46
CA ASP A 163 16.75 5.39 14.32
C ASP A 163 18.07 4.60 14.33
N GLY A 164 18.19 3.50 15.11
CA GLY A 164 19.48 2.82 15.31
C GLY A 164 20.53 3.67 16.04
N LEU A 165 20.13 4.76 16.70
CA LEU A 165 21.05 5.65 17.42
C LEU A 165 21.55 4.97 18.70
N PRO A 166 22.87 4.72 18.85
CA PRO A 166 23.41 3.97 19.98
C PRO A 166 22.98 4.53 21.34
N LEU A 167 23.03 5.86 21.50
CA LEU A 167 22.65 6.54 22.73
C LEU A 167 21.15 6.36 23.06
N ALA A 168 20.28 6.48 22.06
CA ALA A 168 18.85 6.32 22.26
C ALA A 168 18.50 4.88 22.69
N LEU A 169 19.15 3.90 22.07
CA LEU A 169 19.03 2.48 22.41
C LEU A 169 19.51 2.20 23.84
N GLU A 170 20.60 2.82 24.29
CA GLU A 170 21.09 2.70 25.67
C GLU A 170 20.10 3.30 26.68
N LEU A 171 19.53 4.47 26.38
CA LEU A 171 18.51 5.10 27.23
C LEU A 171 17.24 4.25 27.31
N ALA A 172 16.80 3.67 26.20
CA ALA A 172 15.66 2.76 26.17
C ALA A 172 15.95 1.45 26.92
N ALA A 173 17.15 0.88 26.74
CA ALA A 173 17.59 -0.32 27.44
C ALA A 173 17.56 -0.14 28.97
N ALA A 174 17.90 1.05 29.46
CA ALA A 174 17.82 1.35 30.88
C ALA A 174 16.37 1.41 31.43
N ARG A 175 15.37 1.66 30.57
CA ARG A 175 13.93 1.58 30.94
C ARG A 175 13.41 0.16 31.07
N LEU A 176 14.12 -0.84 30.53
CA LEU A 176 13.71 -2.25 30.62
C LEU A 176 13.65 -2.78 32.05
N ARG A 177 14.23 -2.06 33.02
CA ARG A 177 14.12 -2.34 34.47
C ARG A 177 12.68 -2.21 34.99
N VAL A 178 11.87 -1.37 34.37
CA VAL A 178 10.52 -1.00 34.85
C VAL A 178 9.44 -1.20 33.79
N LEU A 179 9.79 -1.26 32.50
CA LEU A 179 8.87 -1.47 31.39
C LEU A 179 9.30 -2.69 30.56
N GLY A 180 8.35 -3.46 30.04
CA GLY A 180 8.62 -4.47 29.02
C GLY A 180 8.89 -3.84 27.63
N PRO A 181 9.46 -4.59 26.67
CA PRO A 181 9.73 -4.10 25.32
C PRO A 181 8.50 -3.50 24.62
N ARG A 182 7.37 -4.22 24.56
CA ARG A 182 6.14 -3.70 23.97
C ARG A 182 5.67 -2.40 24.62
N GLN A 183 5.72 -2.33 25.94
CA GLN A 183 5.36 -1.13 26.70
C GLN A 183 6.26 0.09 26.43
N ILE A 184 7.52 -0.15 26.09
CA ILE A 184 8.43 0.91 25.63
C ILE A 184 8.02 1.34 24.22
N ALA A 185 7.84 0.38 23.29
CA ALA A 185 7.43 0.66 21.91
C ALA A 185 6.14 1.50 21.84
N ASP A 186 5.11 1.13 22.60
CA ASP A 186 3.81 1.83 22.67
C ASP A 186 3.91 3.27 23.21
N ARG A 187 5.01 3.63 23.88
CA ARG A 187 5.22 4.95 24.50
C ARG A 187 6.25 5.81 23.76
N LEU A 188 6.83 5.32 22.66
CA LEU A 188 7.80 6.06 21.88
C LEU A 188 7.19 7.23 21.09
N ASP A 189 5.87 7.40 21.10
CA ASP A 189 5.20 8.60 20.58
C ASP A 189 5.49 9.87 21.39
N ASP A 190 5.94 9.72 22.65
CA ASP A 190 6.41 10.81 23.52
C ASP A 190 7.83 10.47 24.02
N ARG A 191 8.74 10.18 23.07
CA ARG A 191 10.05 9.59 23.37
C ARG A 191 10.92 10.50 24.22
N PHE A 192 10.80 11.81 24.09
CA PHE A 192 11.57 12.75 24.88
C PHE A 192 11.18 12.72 26.36
N ARG A 193 9.88 12.56 26.66
CA ARG A 193 9.42 12.36 28.04
C ARG A 193 9.81 10.99 28.56
N LEU A 194 9.68 9.95 27.73
CA LEU A 194 10.05 8.58 28.07
C LEU A 194 11.56 8.46 28.36
N LEU A 195 12.41 9.13 27.60
CA LEU A 195 13.88 9.02 27.67
C LEU A 195 14.56 10.19 28.42
N GLY A 196 13.81 11.21 28.84
CA GLY A 196 14.34 12.42 29.49
C GLY A 196 14.55 12.34 31.00
N THR A 197 13.87 11.41 31.70
CA THR A 197 13.87 11.37 33.18
C THR A 197 14.81 10.32 33.77
N GLY A 198 16.06 10.71 34.06
CA GLY A 198 16.88 10.04 35.09
C GLY A 198 17.73 8.82 34.68
N SER A 199 18.16 8.71 33.42
CA SER A 199 18.89 7.52 32.93
C SER A 199 20.23 7.77 32.21
N GLY A 200 20.62 9.02 31.95
CA GLY A 200 21.94 9.31 31.38
C GLY A 200 23.06 9.02 32.38
N SER A 201 24.19 8.47 31.90
CA SER A 201 25.38 8.33 32.74
C SER A 201 25.79 9.71 33.27
N ARG A 202 25.91 9.85 34.60
CA ARG A 202 26.33 11.09 35.26
C ARG A 202 27.77 11.48 34.94
N THR A 203 28.54 10.60 34.31
CA THR A 203 29.93 10.83 33.90
C THR A 203 30.05 11.37 32.48
N VAL A 204 28.95 11.48 31.73
CA VAL A 204 28.92 11.99 30.35
C VAL A 204 28.44 13.44 30.37
N LEU A 205 28.89 14.26 29.40
CA LEU A 205 28.59 15.69 29.31
C LEU A 205 27.06 15.96 29.41
N PRO A 206 26.62 17.04 30.08
CA PRO A 206 25.19 17.37 30.24
C PRO A 206 24.36 17.32 28.95
N ARG A 207 24.98 17.70 27.82
CA ARG A 207 24.35 17.71 26.49
C ARG A 207 24.07 16.32 25.91
N GLN A 208 24.76 15.29 26.41
CA GLN A 208 24.63 13.89 25.97
C GLN A 208 23.84 13.04 26.98
N GLN A 209 23.35 13.64 28.08
CA GLN A 209 22.64 12.91 29.13
C GLN A 209 21.19 12.56 28.75
N THR A 210 20.60 13.27 27.79
CA THR A 210 19.26 12.96 27.26
C THR A 210 19.25 13.12 25.75
N LEU A 211 18.35 12.38 25.09
CA LEU A 211 18.15 12.49 23.64
C LEU A 211 17.74 13.93 23.24
N ARG A 212 16.91 14.59 24.04
CA ARG A 212 16.50 15.99 23.80
C ARG A 212 17.69 16.94 23.85
N ALA A 213 18.57 16.81 24.86
CA ALA A 213 19.74 17.70 25.00
C ALA A 213 20.73 17.58 23.82
N VAL A 214 20.84 16.39 23.20
CA VAL A 214 21.67 16.19 22.00
C VAL A 214 21.10 16.92 20.80
N VAL A 215 19.77 16.90 20.64
CA VAL A 215 19.06 17.55 19.54
C VAL A 215 18.97 19.07 19.76
N ASP A 216 18.72 19.54 20.98
CA ASP A 216 18.75 20.96 21.36
C ASP A 216 20.11 21.57 20.99
N TRP A 217 21.21 20.88 21.30
CA TRP A 217 22.55 21.32 20.92
C TRP A 217 22.75 21.36 19.40
N SER A 218 22.26 20.34 18.66
CA SER A 218 22.30 20.37 17.19
C SER A 218 21.55 21.58 16.63
N TRP A 219 20.39 21.88 17.21
CA TRP A 219 19.52 22.98 16.80
C TRP A 219 20.15 24.34 17.08
N ASP A 220 20.78 24.51 18.23
CA ASP A 220 21.42 25.77 18.64
C ASP A 220 22.58 26.17 17.72
N LEU A 221 23.24 25.20 17.08
CA LEU A 221 24.32 25.43 16.10
C LEU A 221 23.84 25.82 14.70
N LEU A 222 22.54 25.68 14.41
CA LEU A 222 21.99 26.02 13.09
C LEU A 222 21.77 27.53 12.92
N ALA A 223 22.01 28.00 11.70
CA ALA A 223 21.57 29.32 11.26
C ALA A 223 20.03 29.38 11.17
N GLU A 224 19.44 30.57 11.21
CA GLU A 224 17.98 30.70 11.24
C GLU A 224 17.28 30.12 9.99
N ASP A 225 17.89 30.28 8.82
CA ASP A 225 17.34 29.72 7.56
C ASP A 225 17.39 28.18 7.56
N GLU A 226 18.42 27.59 8.16
CA GLU A 226 18.55 26.14 8.34
C GLU A 226 17.50 25.60 9.33
N ARG A 227 17.29 26.32 10.45
CA ARG A 227 16.21 26.01 11.40
C ARG A 227 14.85 26.11 10.74
N ALA A 228 14.65 27.07 9.86
CA ALA A 228 13.41 27.25 9.10
C ALA A 228 13.15 26.09 8.15
N VAL A 229 14.15 25.67 7.36
CA VAL A 229 14.01 24.50 6.49
C VAL A 229 13.78 23.23 7.32
N LEU A 230 14.58 23.01 8.37
CA LEU A 230 14.46 21.81 9.20
C LEU A 230 13.08 21.66 9.86
N ARG A 231 12.54 22.74 10.46
CA ARG A 231 11.20 22.72 11.05
C ARG A 231 10.12 22.51 10.00
N ARG A 232 10.25 23.12 8.82
CA ARG A 232 9.27 22.99 7.72
C ARG A 232 9.26 21.58 7.12
N LEU A 233 10.40 20.89 7.06
CA LEU A 233 10.49 19.50 6.59
C LEU A 233 9.74 18.50 7.48
N SER A 234 9.40 18.88 8.73
CA SER A 234 8.68 17.98 9.66
C SER A 234 7.25 17.64 9.23
N VAL A 235 6.68 18.36 8.26
CA VAL A 235 5.33 18.05 7.74
C VAL A 235 5.32 16.82 6.82
N PHE A 236 6.47 16.43 6.26
CA PHE A 236 6.57 15.27 5.37
C PHE A 236 6.59 13.97 6.17
N SER A 237 5.78 13.00 5.73
CA SER A 237 5.77 11.63 6.22
C SER A 237 6.56 10.74 5.28
N GLY A 238 7.73 10.25 5.72
CA GLY A 238 8.61 9.40 4.90
C GLY A 238 9.62 10.16 4.03
N GLY A 239 9.68 11.49 4.16
CA GLY A 239 10.59 12.36 3.43
C GLY A 239 10.07 12.81 2.06
N CYS A 240 10.90 13.52 1.32
CA CYS A 240 10.52 14.21 0.09
C CYS A 240 11.65 14.27 -0.95
N ALA A 241 11.29 14.53 -2.19
CA ALA A 241 12.22 14.97 -3.24
C ALA A 241 12.57 16.47 -3.07
N LEU A 242 13.59 16.93 -3.81
CA LEU A 242 14.02 18.33 -3.76
C LEU A 242 12.90 19.31 -4.16
N ALA A 243 12.21 19.04 -5.27
CA ALA A 243 11.15 19.91 -5.77
C ALA A 243 9.98 20.06 -4.77
N GLU A 244 9.68 18.99 -4.03
CA GLU A 244 8.68 19.00 -2.96
C GLU A 244 9.16 19.83 -1.77
N ALA A 245 10.41 19.66 -1.35
CA ALA A 245 11.02 20.48 -0.31
C ALA A 245 11.00 21.97 -0.67
N GLU A 246 11.36 22.32 -1.91
CA GLU A 246 11.33 23.70 -2.41
C GLU A 246 9.92 24.29 -2.36
N ALA A 247 8.91 23.54 -2.83
CA ALA A 247 7.51 23.98 -2.83
C ALA A 247 6.93 24.18 -1.42
N VAL A 248 7.32 23.34 -0.46
CA VAL A 248 6.75 23.37 0.90
C VAL A 248 7.54 24.29 1.84
N CYS A 249 8.86 24.29 1.76
CA CYS A 249 9.72 25.17 2.56
C CYS A 249 9.61 26.61 2.08
N ASP A 250 9.50 26.84 0.77
CA ASP A 250 9.39 28.17 0.16
C ASP A 250 10.50 29.11 0.66
N THR A 251 11.73 28.57 0.70
CA THR A 251 12.93 29.28 1.13
C THR A 251 13.88 29.37 -0.07
N PRO A 252 14.44 30.56 -0.38
CA PRO A 252 15.53 30.66 -1.35
C PRO A 252 16.68 29.71 -0.99
N ASP A 253 17.36 29.17 -1.99
CA ASP A 253 18.53 28.30 -1.79
C ASP A 253 18.26 27.04 -0.94
N THR A 254 17.02 26.52 -0.96
CA THR A 254 16.63 25.29 -0.23
C THR A 254 17.58 24.11 -0.50
N LEU A 255 18.10 23.96 -1.72
CA LEU A 255 19.11 22.93 -2.04
C LEU A 255 20.38 23.09 -1.20
N SER A 256 20.93 24.29 -1.10
CA SER A 256 22.14 24.57 -0.31
C SER A 256 21.91 24.34 1.18
N LEU A 257 20.73 24.74 1.69
CA LEU A 257 20.34 24.51 3.08
C LEU A 257 20.14 23.02 3.37
N LEU A 258 19.54 22.26 2.44
CA LEU A 258 19.43 20.81 2.55
C LEU A 258 20.80 20.14 2.55
N ALA A 259 21.72 20.56 1.68
CA ALA A 259 23.09 20.06 1.66
C ALA A 259 23.77 20.30 3.02
N SER A 260 23.68 21.50 3.58
CA SER A 260 24.24 21.78 4.91
C SER A 260 23.57 20.96 6.03
N LEU A 261 22.25 20.76 5.99
CA LEU A 261 21.55 19.90 6.96
C LEU A 261 21.92 18.41 6.82
N VAL A 262 22.26 17.96 5.61
CA VAL A 262 22.80 16.62 5.35
C VAL A 262 24.22 16.50 5.89
N ASP A 263 25.07 17.48 5.62
CA ASP A 263 26.43 17.53 6.16
C ASP A 263 26.39 17.46 7.69
N LYS A 264 25.45 18.19 8.31
CA LYS A 264 25.18 18.20 9.76
C LYS A 264 24.45 16.96 10.30
N SER A 265 24.18 15.97 9.45
CA SER A 265 23.50 14.71 9.79
C SER A 265 22.10 14.87 10.42
N LEU A 266 21.40 15.97 10.12
CA LEU A 266 20.03 16.22 10.56
C LEU A 266 18.99 15.79 9.53
N VAL A 267 19.41 15.74 8.26
CA VAL A 267 18.66 15.22 7.13
C VAL A 267 19.45 14.05 6.55
N VAL A 268 18.78 12.93 6.29
CA VAL A 268 19.38 11.82 5.54
C VAL A 268 19.05 12.00 4.07
N ALA A 269 20.09 12.11 3.24
CA ALA A 269 19.97 12.02 1.80
C ALA A 269 20.22 10.58 1.34
N ALA A 270 19.26 10.00 0.64
CA ALA A 270 19.39 8.66 0.06
C ALA A 270 18.97 8.67 -1.40
N THR A 271 19.60 7.83 -2.22
CA THR A 271 19.09 7.56 -3.56
C THR A 271 17.74 6.86 -3.43
N GLY A 272 16.71 7.45 -4.03
CA GLY A 272 15.39 6.86 -4.06
C GLY A 272 15.38 5.51 -4.79
N SER A 273 14.41 4.66 -4.48
CA SER A 273 14.22 3.44 -5.27
C SER A 273 13.86 3.82 -6.71
N ARG A 274 14.46 3.15 -7.70
CA ARG A 274 14.05 3.29 -9.10
C ARG A 274 12.60 2.83 -9.24
N THR A 275 11.74 3.65 -9.83
CA THR A 275 10.40 3.23 -10.24
C THR A 275 10.22 3.37 -11.73
N GLY A 276 10.09 2.22 -12.39
CA GLY A 276 10.07 2.12 -13.83
C GLY A 276 11.44 2.48 -14.44
N SER A 277 11.40 3.19 -15.56
CA SER A 277 12.55 3.57 -16.39
C SER A 277 13.20 4.90 -16.01
N ALA A 278 12.67 5.61 -15.01
CA ALA A 278 13.25 6.89 -14.55
C ALA A 278 14.47 6.67 -13.62
N PRO A 279 15.49 7.52 -13.70
CA PRO A 279 16.62 7.47 -12.77
C PRO A 279 16.16 7.73 -11.34
N ALA A 280 16.83 7.08 -10.38
CA ALA A 280 16.62 7.29 -8.95
C ALA A 280 17.02 8.73 -8.57
N GLY A 281 16.04 9.58 -8.23
CA GLY A 281 16.29 10.90 -7.66
C GLY A 281 16.75 10.82 -6.20
N MET A 282 17.46 11.85 -5.72
CA MET A 282 17.78 11.98 -4.30
C MET A 282 16.51 12.27 -3.49
N ARG A 283 16.40 11.65 -2.31
CA ARG A 283 15.35 11.90 -1.33
C ARG A 283 15.94 12.33 0.01
N TYR A 284 15.25 13.26 0.64
CA TYR A 284 15.60 13.86 1.91
C TYR A 284 14.57 13.42 2.95
N ARG A 285 15.03 12.84 4.05
CA ARG A 285 14.16 12.47 5.17
C ARG A 285 14.78 12.92 6.48
N LEU A 286 13.94 13.31 7.43
CA LEU A 286 14.37 13.50 8.81
C LEU A 286 14.53 12.12 9.48
N LEU A 287 15.49 12.01 10.38
CA LEU A 287 15.50 10.93 11.38
C LEU A 287 14.26 11.11 12.27
N GLU A 288 13.63 10.02 12.73
CA GLU A 288 12.35 10.08 13.45
C GLU A 288 12.44 10.99 14.69
N THR A 289 13.56 10.90 15.42
CA THR A 289 13.85 11.75 16.58
C THR A 289 13.98 13.24 16.22
N VAL A 290 14.66 13.55 15.10
CA VAL A 290 14.85 14.93 14.63
C VAL A 290 13.54 15.48 14.08
N GLY A 291 12.74 14.66 13.40
CA GLY A 291 11.43 15.01 12.87
C GLY A 291 10.45 15.41 13.97
N GLU A 292 10.36 14.66 15.06
CA GLU A 292 9.49 14.99 16.20
C GLU A 292 9.88 16.33 16.85
N TYR A 293 11.19 16.55 17.06
CA TYR A 293 11.69 17.81 17.58
C TYR A 293 11.41 18.98 16.62
N ALA A 294 11.64 18.79 15.32
CA ALA A 294 11.37 19.78 14.29
C ALA A 294 9.87 20.12 14.20
N ALA A 295 8.98 19.16 14.43
CA ALA A 295 7.54 19.37 14.49
C ALA A 295 7.11 20.20 15.70
N GLU A 296 7.71 19.97 16.89
CA GLU A 296 7.51 20.84 18.06
C GLU A 296 7.93 22.28 17.75
N ARG A 297 9.11 22.47 17.13
CA ARG A 297 9.59 23.81 16.74
C ARG A 297 8.75 24.48 15.67
N LEU A 298 8.16 23.71 14.75
CA LEU A 298 7.20 24.24 13.77
C LEU A 298 5.90 24.70 14.46
N ALA A 299 5.44 24.00 15.49
CA ALA A 299 4.27 24.41 16.26
C ALA A 299 4.53 25.72 17.04
N GLU A 300 5.73 25.85 17.62
CA GLU A 300 6.15 27.05 18.36
C GLU A 300 6.39 28.28 17.48
N SER A 301 6.77 28.09 16.20
CA SER A 301 7.07 29.21 15.29
C SER A 301 5.83 29.97 14.81
N GLY A 302 4.63 29.40 14.97
CA GLY A 302 3.38 29.96 14.42
C GLY A 302 3.20 29.76 12.91
N GLU A 303 4.16 29.15 12.21
CA GLU A 303 4.12 28.94 10.76
C GLU A 303 3.38 27.65 10.36
N ARG A 304 3.10 26.75 11.31
CA ARG A 304 2.56 25.40 11.07
C ARG A 304 1.42 25.35 10.06
N ALA A 305 0.37 26.14 10.25
CA ALA A 305 -0.80 26.13 9.37
C ALA A 305 -0.51 26.62 7.93
N ALA A 306 0.51 27.47 7.73
CA ALA A 306 0.91 27.89 6.39
C ALA A 306 1.70 26.78 5.68
N VAL A 307 2.61 26.12 6.41
CA VAL A 307 3.45 25.04 5.88
C VAL A 307 2.61 23.79 5.57
N GLU A 308 1.69 23.41 6.46
CA GLU A 308 0.74 22.31 6.25
C GLU A 308 -0.14 22.57 5.01
N ARG A 309 -0.57 23.82 4.77
CA ARG A 309 -1.33 24.18 3.57
C ARG A 309 -0.51 24.11 2.28
N ARG A 310 0.76 24.51 2.30
CA ARG A 310 1.66 24.32 1.13
C ARG A 310 1.90 22.83 0.84
N HIS A 311 2.12 22.03 1.88
CA HIS A 311 2.22 20.57 1.77
C HIS A 311 0.94 19.96 1.18
N LEU A 312 -0.22 20.35 1.71
CA LEU A 312 -1.52 19.93 1.17
C LEU A 312 -1.65 20.28 -0.32
N ALA A 313 -1.38 21.52 -0.71
CA ALA A 313 -1.48 21.95 -2.10
C ALA A 313 -0.51 21.20 -3.03
N ALA A 314 0.73 20.94 -2.58
CA ALA A 314 1.74 20.21 -3.33
C ALA A 314 1.30 18.76 -3.59
N TYR A 315 0.87 18.04 -2.56
CA TYR A 315 0.44 16.64 -2.72
C TYR A 315 -0.93 16.50 -3.38
N ARG A 316 -1.83 17.48 -3.20
CA ARG A 316 -3.06 17.57 -4.00
C ARG A 316 -2.72 17.66 -5.48
N GLU A 317 -1.81 18.56 -5.85
CA GLU A 317 -1.44 18.74 -7.25
C GLU A 317 -0.74 17.50 -7.83
N LEU A 318 0.14 16.87 -7.07
CA LEU A 318 0.82 15.64 -7.47
C LEU A 318 -0.18 14.53 -7.82
N VAL A 319 -1.16 14.25 -6.96
CA VAL A 319 -2.14 13.18 -7.24
C VAL A 319 -3.13 13.58 -8.33
N ARG A 320 -3.50 14.87 -8.39
CA ARG A 320 -4.44 15.38 -9.40
C ARG A 320 -3.89 15.27 -10.81
N VAL A 321 -2.61 15.60 -11.00
CA VAL A 321 -1.92 15.47 -12.29
C VAL A 321 -1.57 14.01 -12.59
N GLY A 322 -1.29 13.21 -11.57
CA GLY A 322 -0.93 11.80 -11.75
C GLY A 322 -2.10 10.84 -12.01
N ASP A 323 -3.31 11.14 -11.52
CA ASP A 323 -4.48 10.25 -11.66
C ASP A 323 -4.82 9.90 -13.14
N PRO A 324 -4.86 10.86 -14.08
CA PRO A 324 -5.07 10.54 -15.50
C PRO A 324 -3.99 9.61 -16.08
N GLU A 325 -2.74 9.76 -15.62
CA GLU A 325 -1.59 8.99 -16.11
C GLU A 325 -1.59 7.53 -15.63
N LEU A 326 -2.36 7.21 -14.59
CA LEU A 326 -2.62 5.83 -14.16
C LEU A 326 -3.44 5.03 -15.18
N ARG A 327 -4.06 5.70 -16.17
CA ARG A 327 -4.90 5.11 -17.23
C ARG A 327 -4.22 5.12 -18.60
N GLY A 328 -2.88 5.17 -18.63
CA GLY A 328 -2.12 5.11 -19.87
C GLY A 328 -0.66 4.71 -19.71
N HIS A 329 0.18 5.10 -20.67
CA HIS A 329 1.60 4.71 -20.73
C HIS A 329 2.42 5.09 -19.48
N GLY A 330 2.00 6.11 -18.73
CA GLY A 330 2.59 6.52 -17.46
C GLY A 330 2.29 5.58 -16.27
N GLN A 331 1.42 4.58 -16.43
CA GLN A 331 0.84 3.81 -15.33
C GLN A 331 1.88 3.21 -14.38
N THR A 332 2.91 2.50 -14.88
CA THR A 332 3.95 1.91 -14.01
C THR A 332 4.71 2.96 -13.21
N HIS A 333 5.02 4.10 -13.83
CA HIS A 333 5.73 5.19 -13.18
C HIS A 333 4.87 5.81 -12.07
N TRP A 334 3.64 6.19 -12.40
CA TRP A 334 2.74 6.88 -11.48
C TRP A 334 2.21 6.00 -10.36
N LEU A 335 2.01 4.69 -10.60
CA LEU A 335 1.76 3.73 -9.52
C LEU A 335 2.91 3.73 -8.51
N GLY A 336 4.15 3.70 -8.97
CA GLY A 336 5.31 3.78 -8.10
C GLY A 336 5.38 5.11 -7.36
N VAL A 337 5.05 6.24 -8.02
CA VAL A 337 4.99 7.57 -7.38
C VAL A 337 3.95 7.58 -6.26
N PHE A 338 2.73 7.12 -6.54
CA PHE A 338 1.64 7.10 -5.56
C PHE A 338 1.94 6.18 -4.39
N GLU A 339 2.55 5.01 -4.62
CA GLU A 339 3.02 4.12 -3.53
C GLU A 339 4.04 4.81 -2.62
N ARG A 340 5.03 5.49 -3.21
CA ARG A 340 6.07 6.18 -2.44
C ARG A 340 5.52 7.35 -1.65
N GLU A 341 4.61 8.11 -2.24
CA GLU A 341 4.06 9.32 -1.62
C GLU A 341 2.77 9.06 -0.82
N HIS A 342 2.33 7.81 -0.68
CA HIS A 342 1.04 7.48 -0.06
C HIS A 342 0.92 8.02 1.37
N ASP A 343 2.00 7.96 2.16
CA ASP A 343 2.00 8.48 3.53
C ASP A 343 1.96 10.02 3.57
N ASN A 344 2.63 10.69 2.63
CA ASN A 344 2.52 12.15 2.46
C ASN A 344 1.09 12.54 2.05
N VAL A 345 0.44 11.78 1.16
CA VAL A 345 -0.96 11.98 0.77
C VAL A 345 -1.91 11.77 1.96
N ARG A 346 -1.67 10.75 2.80
CA ARG A 346 -2.42 10.56 4.05
C ARG A 346 -2.23 11.72 5.01
N ALA A 347 -1.02 12.26 5.14
CA ALA A 347 -0.77 13.45 5.96
C ALA A 347 -1.51 14.69 5.40
N ALA A 348 -1.50 14.89 4.08
CA ALA A 348 -2.27 15.94 3.43
C ALA A 348 -3.79 15.79 3.65
N LEU A 349 -4.33 14.57 3.55
CA LEU A 349 -5.74 14.28 3.85
C LEU A 349 -6.11 14.60 5.31
N ARG A 350 -5.25 14.24 6.27
CA ARG A 350 -5.44 14.61 7.70
C ARG A 350 -5.53 16.12 7.85
N THR A 351 -4.56 16.86 7.31
CA THR A 351 -4.57 18.33 7.30
C THR A 351 -5.86 18.87 6.71
N ALA A 352 -6.28 18.39 5.53
CA ALA A 352 -7.49 18.90 4.89
C ALA A 352 -8.75 18.67 5.74
N VAL A 353 -8.86 17.52 6.41
CA VAL A 353 -9.97 17.21 7.32
C VAL A 353 -9.91 18.05 8.60
N ASP A 354 -8.76 18.15 9.25
CA ASP A 354 -8.57 18.86 10.51
C ASP A 354 -8.85 20.37 10.35
N HIS A 355 -8.41 20.95 9.23
CA HIS A 355 -8.65 22.35 8.88
C HIS A 355 -9.98 22.60 8.17
N LYS A 356 -10.77 21.55 7.92
CA LYS A 356 -12.07 21.59 7.19
C LYS A 356 -11.99 22.20 5.79
N GLU A 357 -10.87 21.97 5.10
CA GLU A 357 -10.62 22.36 3.71
C GLU A 357 -11.33 21.37 2.75
N GLU A 358 -12.67 21.46 2.68
CA GLU A 358 -13.52 20.48 2.01
C GLU A 358 -13.11 20.19 0.56
N GLN A 359 -12.90 21.23 -0.26
CA GLN A 359 -12.60 21.05 -1.69
C GLN A 359 -11.25 20.36 -1.92
N GLU A 360 -10.24 20.67 -1.09
CA GLU A 360 -8.94 20.02 -1.14
C GLU A 360 -9.05 18.54 -0.79
N ALA A 361 -9.82 18.23 0.27
CA ALA A 361 -10.04 16.86 0.71
C ALA A 361 -10.83 16.03 -0.34
N LEU A 362 -11.87 16.62 -0.94
CA LEU A 362 -12.63 16.02 -2.05
C LEU A 362 -11.71 15.71 -3.25
N CYS A 363 -10.83 16.65 -3.63
CA CYS A 363 -9.91 16.47 -4.75
C CYS A 363 -8.94 15.32 -4.51
N LEU A 364 -8.33 15.25 -3.33
CA LEU A 364 -7.41 14.18 -2.95
C LEU A 364 -8.08 12.79 -2.99
N VAL A 365 -9.26 12.65 -2.38
CA VAL A 365 -9.96 11.36 -2.32
C VAL A 365 -10.40 10.89 -3.71
N LEU A 366 -10.92 11.79 -4.55
CA LEU A 366 -11.32 11.46 -5.91
C LEU A 366 -10.11 11.07 -6.79
N ALA A 367 -8.99 11.79 -6.69
CA ALA A 367 -7.78 11.47 -7.46
C ALA A 367 -7.09 10.18 -6.99
N MET A 368 -7.20 9.83 -5.70
CA MET A 368 -6.61 8.60 -5.15
C MET A 368 -7.48 7.35 -5.36
N SER A 369 -8.74 7.51 -5.78
CA SER A 369 -9.71 6.42 -5.79
C SER A 369 -9.27 5.23 -6.63
N TRP A 370 -8.71 5.50 -7.82
CA TRP A 370 -8.27 4.46 -8.74
C TRP A 370 -7.01 3.76 -8.24
N PHE A 371 -6.05 4.51 -7.69
CA PHE A 371 -4.87 3.93 -7.06
C PHE A 371 -5.25 2.98 -5.91
N TRP A 372 -6.15 3.42 -5.01
CA TRP A 372 -6.58 2.57 -3.91
C TRP A 372 -7.29 1.31 -4.38
N GLN A 373 -8.05 1.38 -5.48
CA GLN A 373 -8.66 0.21 -6.09
C GLN A 373 -7.59 -0.76 -6.64
N LEU A 374 -6.61 -0.26 -7.40
CA LEU A 374 -5.54 -1.07 -8.00
C LEU A 374 -4.64 -1.74 -6.96
N ARG A 375 -4.40 -1.09 -5.82
CA ARG A 375 -3.53 -1.57 -4.73
C ARG A 375 -4.28 -2.17 -3.54
N ASN A 376 -5.59 -2.37 -3.66
CA ASN A 376 -6.43 -2.95 -2.63
C ASN A 376 -6.38 -2.18 -1.28
N HIS A 377 -6.19 -0.86 -1.31
CA HIS A 377 -6.26 0.02 -0.13
C HIS A 377 -7.71 0.37 0.22
N ARG A 378 -8.57 -0.64 0.34
CA ARG A 378 -10.02 -0.46 0.61
C ARG A 378 -10.30 0.25 1.93
N THR A 379 -9.55 -0.08 2.98
CA THR A 379 -9.70 0.54 4.31
C THR A 379 -9.45 2.04 4.26
N ASP A 380 -8.40 2.47 3.56
CA ASP A 380 -8.10 3.89 3.35
C ASP A 380 -9.20 4.57 2.56
N ALA A 381 -9.61 3.97 1.43
CA ALA A 381 -10.65 4.51 0.59
C ALA A 381 -11.95 4.76 1.36
N LEU A 382 -12.37 3.80 2.19
CA LEU A 382 -13.57 3.93 3.03
C LEU A 382 -13.40 4.97 4.14
N ALA A 383 -12.29 4.91 4.90
CA ALA A 383 -12.05 5.80 6.01
C ALA A 383 -11.98 7.27 5.56
N TRP A 384 -11.20 7.56 4.52
CA TRP A 384 -11.07 8.92 4.00
C TRP A 384 -12.32 9.41 3.30
N SER A 385 -12.96 8.57 2.47
CA SER A 385 -14.22 8.95 1.84
C SER A 385 -15.27 9.29 2.89
N SER A 386 -15.36 8.55 3.99
CA SER A 386 -16.31 8.81 5.09
C SER A 386 -15.98 10.09 5.87
N ALA A 387 -14.69 10.34 6.14
CA ALA A 387 -14.26 11.55 6.85
C ALA A 387 -14.54 12.81 6.01
N VAL A 388 -14.19 12.79 4.72
CA VAL A 388 -14.43 13.92 3.80
C VAL A 388 -15.91 14.14 3.55
N ALA A 389 -16.68 13.05 3.43
CA ALA A 389 -18.13 13.07 3.40
C ALA A 389 -18.77 13.86 4.56
N ALA A 390 -18.18 13.84 5.75
CA ALA A 390 -18.73 14.51 6.93
C ALA A 390 -18.49 16.03 6.94
N LEU A 391 -17.63 16.56 6.06
CA LEU A 391 -17.30 17.98 5.98
C LEU A 391 -18.40 18.82 5.30
N GLY A 392 -19.21 18.19 4.44
CA GLY A 392 -20.21 18.87 3.61
C GLY A 392 -21.60 18.24 3.66
N PRO A 393 -22.62 18.92 3.11
CA PRO A 393 -23.97 18.40 3.01
C PRO A 393 -24.03 17.13 2.16
N ASP A 394 -25.02 16.29 2.41
CA ASP A 394 -25.26 15.11 1.60
C ASP A 394 -25.99 15.47 0.29
N PRO A 395 -25.38 15.25 -0.89
CA PRO A 395 -25.98 15.65 -2.15
C PRO A 395 -27.21 14.86 -2.59
N PHE A 396 -27.53 13.77 -1.89
CA PHE A 396 -28.70 12.94 -2.16
C PHE A 396 -29.73 12.99 -1.03
N GLU A 397 -29.63 13.98 -0.12
CA GLU A 397 -30.68 14.31 0.83
C GLU A 397 -31.72 15.23 0.17
N GLU A 398 -32.99 15.11 0.58
CA GLU A 398 -34.08 15.91 0.00
C GLU A 398 -34.05 17.36 0.51
N PRO A 399 -34.27 18.38 -0.35
CA PRO A 399 -34.55 18.27 -1.78
C PRO A 399 -33.29 17.99 -2.61
N VAL A 400 -33.34 16.96 -3.45
CA VAL A 400 -32.19 16.55 -4.28
C VAL A 400 -31.92 17.59 -5.38
N ARG A 401 -30.70 18.14 -5.41
CA ARG A 401 -30.25 19.07 -6.47
C ARG A 401 -29.89 18.30 -7.75
N PRO A 402 -30.52 18.61 -8.90
CA PRO A 402 -30.13 18.04 -10.19
C PRO A 402 -28.68 18.41 -10.56
N ALA A 403 -27.96 17.45 -11.14
CA ALA A 403 -26.63 17.64 -11.69
C ALA A 403 -26.72 18.44 -13.00
N VAL A 404 -25.81 19.40 -13.17
CA VAL A 404 -25.61 20.10 -14.43
C VAL A 404 -24.53 19.40 -15.25
N PRO A 405 -24.54 19.46 -16.59
CA PRO A 405 -23.52 18.80 -17.41
C PRO A 405 -22.12 19.34 -17.13
N LEU A 406 -21.17 18.45 -16.85
CA LEU A 406 -19.74 18.78 -16.72
C LEU A 406 -18.94 17.93 -17.70
N THR A 407 -18.28 18.58 -18.67
CA THR A 407 -17.52 17.92 -19.72
C THR A 407 -16.23 17.29 -19.22
N GLU A 408 -15.65 17.78 -18.13
CA GLU A 408 -14.42 17.28 -17.53
C GLU A 408 -14.69 16.84 -16.07
N PRO A 409 -13.91 15.88 -15.54
CA PRO A 409 -13.99 15.55 -14.12
C PRO A 409 -13.61 16.76 -13.26
N CYS A 410 -14.14 16.84 -12.04
CA CYS A 410 -13.84 17.96 -11.13
C CYS A 410 -12.34 18.09 -10.83
N THR A 411 -11.62 16.97 -10.83
CA THR A 411 -10.16 16.90 -10.63
C THR A 411 -9.35 17.41 -11.83
N ALA A 412 -9.96 17.73 -12.97
CA ALA A 412 -9.25 18.31 -14.12
C ALA A 412 -8.63 19.68 -13.81
N LEU A 413 -9.22 20.42 -12.86
CA LEU A 413 -8.72 21.69 -12.35
C LEU A 413 -8.51 21.62 -10.83
N PRO A 414 -7.47 22.28 -10.30
CA PRO A 414 -7.31 22.41 -8.86
C PRO A 414 -8.42 23.31 -8.27
N PRO A 415 -8.89 23.03 -7.04
CA PRO A 415 -9.63 24.01 -6.24
C PRO A 415 -8.98 25.41 -6.22
N PRO A 416 -9.78 26.50 -6.09
CA PRO A 416 -11.21 26.51 -5.78
C PRO A 416 -12.10 26.19 -6.97
N TRP A 417 -13.09 25.32 -6.74
CA TRP A 417 -14.10 24.91 -7.71
C TRP A 417 -15.33 25.81 -7.72
N SER A 418 -16.05 25.81 -8.84
CA SER A 418 -17.40 26.37 -8.88
C SER A 418 -18.35 25.59 -7.98
N GLU A 419 -19.50 26.19 -7.65
CA GLU A 419 -20.51 25.53 -6.82
C GLU A 419 -20.96 24.18 -7.44
N ASP A 420 -21.21 24.15 -8.75
CA ASP A 420 -21.64 22.94 -9.44
C ASP A 420 -20.59 21.83 -9.43
N GLN A 421 -19.31 22.18 -9.58
CA GLN A 421 -18.19 21.25 -9.47
C GLN A 421 -18.06 20.70 -8.04
N GLN A 422 -18.20 21.54 -7.02
CA GLN A 422 -18.17 21.08 -5.62
C GLN A 422 -19.33 20.12 -5.31
N TRP A 423 -20.53 20.40 -5.80
CA TRP A 423 -21.67 19.47 -5.67
C TRP A 423 -21.44 18.15 -6.40
N GLU A 424 -20.82 18.17 -7.58
CA GLU A 424 -20.46 16.94 -8.28
C GLU A 424 -19.39 16.14 -7.54
N ALA A 425 -18.37 16.80 -7.00
CA ALA A 425 -17.34 16.15 -6.20
C ALA A 425 -17.93 15.46 -4.95
N ARG A 426 -18.89 16.11 -4.27
CA ARG A 426 -19.65 15.51 -3.17
C ARG A 426 -20.42 14.26 -3.62
N ARG A 427 -21.08 14.30 -4.79
CA ARG A 427 -21.78 13.14 -5.36
C ARG A 427 -20.81 12.00 -5.61
N GLY A 428 -19.64 12.29 -6.18
CA GLY A 428 -18.57 11.33 -6.41
C GLY A 428 -18.19 10.55 -5.13
N ILE A 429 -17.90 11.25 -4.03
CA ILE A 429 -17.56 10.61 -2.75
C ILE A 429 -18.69 9.72 -2.22
N ARG A 430 -19.95 10.19 -2.29
CA ARG A 430 -21.09 9.40 -1.84
C ARG A 430 -21.32 8.15 -2.69
N LEU A 431 -21.11 8.24 -4.00
CA LEU A 431 -21.20 7.09 -4.90
C LEU A 431 -20.04 6.10 -4.65
N MET A 432 -18.83 6.59 -4.37
CA MET A 432 -17.71 5.74 -3.95
C MET A 432 -18.00 5.00 -2.64
N LEU A 433 -18.57 5.67 -1.64
CA LEU A 433 -18.98 5.03 -0.38
C LEU A 433 -20.07 3.98 -0.60
N LEU A 434 -21.02 4.26 -1.49
CA LEU A 434 -22.04 3.29 -1.87
C LEU A 434 -21.38 2.05 -2.47
N ALA A 435 -20.56 2.22 -3.52
CA ALA A 435 -19.83 1.16 -4.20
C ALA A 435 -18.86 0.38 -3.28
N GLY A 436 -18.20 1.07 -2.35
CA GLY A 436 -17.18 0.53 -1.46
C GLY A 436 -17.72 -0.15 -0.21
N SER A 437 -19.03 -0.07 0.09
CA SER A 437 -19.58 -0.65 1.31
C SER A 437 -19.53 -2.18 1.32
N ASP A 438 -19.18 -2.75 2.46
CA ASP A 438 -18.87 -4.17 2.67
C ASP A 438 -20.08 -5.11 2.58
N ASP A 439 -21.30 -4.59 2.75
CA ASP A 439 -22.52 -5.38 2.61
C ASP A 439 -23.07 -5.35 1.18
N GLY A 440 -22.24 -4.99 0.19
CA GLY A 440 -22.69 -4.73 -1.17
C GLY A 440 -23.40 -3.38 -1.26
N ALA A 441 -23.15 -2.67 -2.36
CA ALA A 441 -23.59 -1.29 -2.59
C ALA A 441 -25.11 -1.07 -2.55
N PHE A 442 -25.89 -2.14 -2.44
CA PHE A 442 -27.29 -2.13 -2.80
C PHE A 442 -28.18 -3.01 -1.92
N THR A 443 -27.67 -3.60 -0.82
CA THR A 443 -28.43 -4.55 -0.01
C THR A 443 -29.84 -4.08 0.31
N ALA A 444 -30.82 -4.88 -0.10
CA ALA A 444 -32.23 -4.52 -0.12
C ALA A 444 -32.82 -4.35 1.30
N ASP A 445 -32.17 -4.93 2.31
CA ASP A 445 -32.67 -5.00 3.68
C ASP A 445 -32.30 -3.79 4.56
N ARG A 446 -31.47 -2.85 4.09
CA ARG A 446 -31.21 -1.63 4.85
C ARG A 446 -32.35 -0.61 4.70
N PRO A 447 -32.93 -0.11 5.82
CA PRO A 447 -33.88 1.00 5.77
C PRO A 447 -33.28 2.21 5.04
N GLY A 448 -33.97 2.72 4.02
CA GLY A 448 -33.57 3.91 3.28
C GLY A 448 -32.80 3.68 1.98
N THR A 449 -32.27 2.49 1.68
CA THR A 449 -31.54 2.21 0.43
C THR A 449 -32.34 2.57 -0.82
N ARG A 450 -33.61 2.16 -0.91
CA ARG A 450 -34.49 2.53 -2.04
C ARG A 450 -34.70 4.04 -2.17
N SER A 451 -34.77 4.77 -1.06
CA SER A 451 -34.89 6.23 -1.10
C SER A 451 -33.62 6.85 -1.66
N ARG A 452 -32.46 6.34 -1.25
CA ARG A 452 -31.16 6.77 -1.74
C ARG A 452 -30.98 6.51 -3.23
N LEU A 453 -31.38 5.34 -3.72
CA LEU A 453 -31.32 5.02 -5.15
C LEU A 453 -32.21 5.95 -5.98
N ARG A 454 -33.43 6.22 -5.52
CA ARG A 454 -34.31 7.20 -6.17
C ARG A 454 -33.70 8.60 -6.17
N ALA A 455 -33.04 9.01 -5.10
CA ALA A 455 -32.33 10.29 -5.05
C ALA A 455 -31.17 10.34 -6.07
N ILE A 456 -30.41 9.26 -6.24
CA ILE A 456 -29.37 9.18 -7.28
C ILE A 456 -29.97 9.29 -8.68
N VAL A 457 -31.06 8.56 -8.94
CA VAL A 457 -31.78 8.62 -10.23
C VAL A 457 -32.32 10.03 -10.50
N SER A 458 -32.85 10.71 -9.47
CA SER A 458 -33.35 12.08 -9.59
C SER A 458 -32.23 13.12 -9.74
N ALA A 459 -31.04 12.86 -9.22
CA ALA A 459 -29.92 13.79 -9.31
C ALA A 459 -29.34 13.84 -10.73
N TYR A 460 -29.26 12.71 -11.44
CA TYR A 460 -28.66 12.65 -12.77
C TYR A 460 -29.70 12.40 -13.85
N GLY A 461 -29.72 13.26 -14.88
CA GLY A 461 -30.53 13.06 -16.09
C GLY A 461 -29.85 12.12 -17.09
N PRO A 462 -30.62 11.53 -18.04
CA PRO A 462 -30.05 10.80 -19.17
C PRO A 462 -29.13 11.69 -20.03
N GLY A 463 -28.04 11.10 -20.54
CA GLY A 463 -27.12 11.79 -21.46
C GLY A 463 -26.08 12.71 -20.79
N LEU A 464 -26.07 12.81 -19.46
CA LEU A 464 -25.01 13.54 -18.75
C LEU A 464 -23.64 12.86 -18.93
N PRO A 465 -22.58 13.61 -19.27
CA PRO A 465 -21.22 13.04 -19.41
C PRO A 465 -20.74 12.32 -18.14
N GLN A 466 -21.16 12.80 -16.96
CA GLN A 466 -20.79 12.23 -15.67
C GLN A 466 -21.26 10.78 -15.50
N ASN A 467 -22.39 10.39 -16.10
CA ASN A 467 -22.93 9.04 -16.00
C ASN A 467 -22.03 8.00 -16.68
N CYS A 468 -21.18 8.42 -17.61
CA CYS A 468 -20.26 7.53 -18.32
C CYS A 468 -18.90 7.37 -17.62
N ARG A 469 -18.64 8.15 -16.55
CA ARG A 469 -17.37 8.13 -15.82
C ARG A 469 -17.54 7.47 -14.46
N GLN A 470 -16.50 6.83 -13.95
CA GLN A 470 -16.54 6.37 -12.56
C GLN A 470 -16.40 7.57 -11.61
N PRO A 471 -17.15 7.61 -10.49
CA PRO A 471 -18.14 6.63 -10.01
C PRO A 471 -19.58 6.84 -10.55
N GLY A 472 -19.82 7.83 -11.40
CA GLY A 472 -21.13 8.21 -11.94
C GLY A 472 -21.87 7.10 -12.70
N THR A 473 -21.18 6.09 -13.24
CA THR A 473 -21.82 4.89 -13.83
C THR A 473 -22.77 4.16 -12.89
N THR A 474 -22.62 4.35 -11.57
CA THR A 474 -23.54 3.87 -10.53
C THR A 474 -25.00 4.28 -10.79
N TRP A 475 -25.25 5.38 -11.51
CA TRP A 475 -26.59 5.82 -11.89
C TRP A 475 -27.36 4.79 -12.72
N PHE A 476 -26.69 4.10 -13.67
CA PHE A 476 -27.31 3.05 -14.49
C PHE A 476 -27.78 1.88 -13.61
N PHE A 477 -26.95 1.47 -12.65
CA PHE A 477 -27.31 0.43 -11.69
C PHE A 477 -28.39 0.88 -10.71
N ALA A 478 -28.41 2.16 -10.31
CA ALA A 478 -29.50 2.71 -9.51
C ALA A 478 -30.85 2.61 -10.26
N ARG A 479 -30.88 2.94 -11.57
CA ARG A 479 -32.07 2.79 -12.42
C ARG A 479 -32.54 1.35 -12.56
N LEU A 480 -31.62 0.41 -12.72
CA LEU A 480 -31.94 -1.02 -12.70
C LEU A 480 -32.64 -1.41 -11.40
N MET A 481 -32.15 -0.93 -10.26
CA MET A 481 -32.65 -1.32 -8.94
C MET A 481 -33.91 -0.58 -8.50
N THR A 482 -34.20 0.58 -9.09
CA THR A 482 -35.50 1.26 -8.93
C THR A 482 -36.57 0.72 -9.88
N GLY A 483 -36.20 -0.15 -10.84
CA GLY A 483 -37.10 -0.71 -11.83
C GLY A 483 -37.31 0.18 -13.07
N ASP A 484 -36.50 1.22 -13.25
CA ASP A 484 -36.54 2.11 -14.43
C ASP A 484 -35.85 1.49 -15.65
N LEU A 485 -35.09 0.41 -15.45
CA LEU A 485 -34.50 -0.41 -16.49
C LEU A 485 -34.94 -1.87 -16.30
N PRO A 486 -35.26 -2.58 -17.40
CA PRO A 486 -35.84 -3.92 -17.34
C PRO A 486 -34.84 -4.98 -16.87
N GLY A 487 -33.55 -4.77 -17.12
CA GLY A 487 -32.51 -5.74 -16.83
C GLY A 487 -31.10 -5.17 -16.98
N ILE A 488 -30.12 -5.92 -16.50
CA ILE A 488 -28.70 -5.50 -16.56
C ILE A 488 -28.16 -5.50 -17.99
N THR A 489 -28.70 -6.30 -18.91
CA THR A 489 -28.28 -6.31 -20.31
C THR A 489 -28.59 -4.97 -20.96
N GLU A 490 -29.83 -4.51 -20.84
CA GLU A 490 -30.28 -3.22 -21.34
C GLU A 490 -29.53 -2.08 -20.65
N THR A 491 -29.26 -2.23 -19.35
CA THR A 491 -28.44 -1.29 -18.58
C THR A 491 -27.03 -1.15 -19.17
N MET A 492 -26.38 -2.26 -19.51
CA MET A 492 -25.05 -2.26 -20.14
C MET A 492 -25.10 -1.76 -21.58
N GLU A 493 -26.17 -2.01 -22.32
CA GLU A 493 -26.38 -1.45 -23.65
C GLU A 493 -26.51 0.06 -23.61
N GLU A 494 -27.34 0.60 -22.72
CA GLU A 494 -27.48 2.05 -22.53
C GLU A 494 -26.15 2.68 -22.11
N LEU A 495 -25.40 2.05 -21.19
CA LEU A 495 -24.09 2.54 -20.77
C LEU A 495 -23.11 2.60 -21.96
N VAL A 496 -23.01 1.54 -22.78
CA VAL A 496 -22.12 1.54 -23.95
C VAL A 496 -22.55 2.58 -24.98
N LEU A 497 -23.86 2.72 -25.25
CA LEU A 497 -24.38 3.73 -26.17
C LEU A 497 -24.07 5.15 -25.68
N ALA A 498 -24.29 5.42 -24.39
CA ALA A 498 -23.98 6.69 -23.78
C ALA A 498 -22.47 6.99 -23.84
N SER A 499 -21.61 6.01 -23.51
CA SER A 499 -20.15 6.17 -23.60
C SER A 499 -19.67 6.42 -25.04
N ARG A 500 -20.25 5.75 -26.05
CA ARG A 500 -19.95 6.02 -27.47
C ARG A 500 -20.32 7.44 -27.87
N ALA A 501 -21.45 7.95 -27.40
CA ALA A 501 -21.91 9.31 -27.71
C ALA A 501 -21.02 10.40 -27.09
N GLN A 502 -20.41 10.15 -25.93
CA GLN A 502 -19.52 11.12 -25.27
C GLN A 502 -18.12 11.20 -25.89
N GLY A 503 -17.68 10.17 -26.62
CA GLY A 503 -16.37 10.14 -27.29
C GLY A 503 -15.16 9.84 -26.39
N ASP A 504 -15.39 9.47 -25.12
CA ASP A 504 -14.33 9.10 -24.17
C ASP A 504 -13.88 7.64 -24.40
N SER A 505 -12.68 7.48 -24.95
CA SER A 505 -12.16 6.19 -25.41
C SER A 505 -11.91 5.19 -24.27
N TRP A 506 -11.41 5.67 -23.12
CA TRP A 506 -11.05 4.79 -22.00
C TRP A 506 -12.31 4.31 -21.27
N HIS A 507 -13.26 5.22 -21.01
CA HIS A 507 -14.52 4.86 -20.37
C HIS A 507 -15.42 3.99 -21.27
N LEU A 508 -15.37 4.17 -22.60
CA LEU A 508 -15.98 3.24 -23.54
C LEU A 508 -15.34 1.85 -23.46
N GLY A 509 -14.01 1.77 -23.41
CA GLY A 509 -13.29 0.51 -23.22
C GLY A 509 -13.74 -0.21 -21.94
N LEU A 510 -13.89 0.52 -20.84
CA LEU A 510 -14.37 -0.04 -19.57
C LEU A 510 -15.80 -0.56 -19.68
N ALA A 511 -16.70 0.20 -20.32
CA ALA A 511 -18.09 -0.22 -20.54
C ALA A 511 -18.19 -1.48 -21.41
N LEU A 512 -17.39 -1.56 -22.49
CA LEU A 512 -17.31 -2.72 -23.37
C LEU A 512 -16.75 -3.95 -22.65
N MET A 513 -15.65 -3.79 -21.90
CA MET A 513 -15.05 -4.86 -21.10
C MET A 513 -16.04 -5.42 -20.06
N LEU A 514 -16.74 -4.55 -19.34
CA LEU A 514 -17.77 -4.95 -18.38
C LEU A 514 -18.92 -5.68 -19.07
N ARG A 515 -19.34 -5.25 -20.27
CA ARG A 515 -20.40 -5.92 -21.03
C ARG A 515 -19.94 -7.26 -21.58
N ALA A 516 -18.69 -7.39 -22.04
CA ALA A 516 -18.12 -8.65 -22.47
C ALA A 516 -18.13 -9.68 -21.34
N LYS A 517 -17.63 -9.31 -20.15
CA LYS A 517 -17.66 -10.17 -18.94
C LYS A 517 -19.07 -10.55 -18.47
N LEU A 518 -20.10 -9.83 -18.92
CA LEU A 518 -21.50 -10.15 -18.63
C LEU A 518 -22.13 -11.04 -19.71
N LEU A 519 -21.68 -10.94 -20.97
CA LEU A 519 -22.24 -11.64 -22.13
C LEU A 519 -21.56 -12.97 -22.45
N ASN A 520 -20.34 -13.20 -21.94
CA ASN A 520 -19.57 -14.45 -22.07
C ASN A 520 -20.33 -15.72 -21.64
N ASP A 521 -21.39 -15.57 -20.84
CA ASP A 521 -22.17 -16.68 -20.29
C ASP A 521 -23.36 -17.09 -21.17
N ARG A 522 -23.59 -16.40 -22.31
CA ARG A 522 -24.65 -16.74 -23.28
C ARG A 522 -24.08 -17.29 -24.58
N THR A 523 -24.51 -18.47 -25.02
CA THR A 523 -24.11 -19.01 -26.34
C THR A 523 -24.41 -18.04 -27.49
N GLU A 524 -25.55 -17.36 -27.46
CA GLU A 524 -25.93 -16.33 -28.44
C GLU A 524 -25.15 -15.01 -28.27
N GLY A 525 -24.70 -14.72 -27.04
CA GLY A 525 -23.92 -13.52 -26.68
C GLY A 525 -22.42 -13.65 -26.92
N LEU A 526 -21.88 -14.86 -27.08
CA LEU A 526 -20.44 -15.13 -27.24
C LEU A 526 -19.79 -14.34 -28.38
N ILE A 527 -20.49 -14.19 -29.51
CA ILE A 527 -19.98 -13.42 -30.65
C ILE A 527 -19.82 -11.95 -30.25
N ARG A 528 -20.85 -11.36 -29.63
CA ARG A 528 -20.84 -9.96 -29.19
C ARG A 528 -19.85 -9.74 -28.05
N SER A 529 -19.73 -10.69 -27.12
CA SER A 529 -18.73 -10.70 -26.06
C SER A 529 -17.32 -10.62 -26.64
N GLY A 530 -17.00 -11.46 -27.63
CA GLY A 530 -15.70 -11.44 -28.31
C GLY A 530 -15.42 -10.10 -28.98
N LEU A 531 -16.39 -9.54 -29.72
CA LEU A 531 -16.25 -8.23 -30.36
C LEU A 531 -16.04 -7.10 -29.34
N ASP A 532 -16.81 -7.09 -28.25
CA ASP A 532 -16.67 -6.09 -27.19
C ASP A 532 -15.31 -6.21 -26.48
N ALA A 533 -14.85 -7.43 -26.21
CA ALA A 533 -13.54 -7.69 -25.59
C ALA A 533 -12.38 -7.26 -26.52
N ASP A 534 -12.47 -7.55 -27.81
CA ASP A 534 -11.47 -7.13 -28.81
C ASP A 534 -11.42 -5.60 -28.96
N GLU A 535 -12.58 -4.93 -29.02
CA GLU A 535 -12.64 -3.47 -29.11
C GLU A 535 -12.11 -2.81 -27.83
N ALA A 536 -12.49 -3.33 -26.65
CA ALA A 536 -11.97 -2.86 -25.36
C ALA A 536 -10.45 -3.03 -25.27
N LEU A 537 -9.92 -4.20 -25.63
CA LEU A 537 -8.49 -4.47 -25.66
C LEU A 537 -7.76 -3.47 -26.58
N ALA A 538 -8.27 -3.24 -27.79
CA ALA A 538 -7.67 -2.29 -28.72
C ALA A 538 -7.70 -0.85 -28.20
N LEU A 539 -8.74 -0.44 -27.47
CA LEU A 539 -8.82 0.87 -26.81
C LEU A 539 -7.75 1.00 -25.71
N PHE A 540 -7.59 -0.02 -24.86
CA PHE A 540 -6.62 0.02 -23.76
C PHE A 540 -5.17 -0.15 -24.23
N GLU A 541 -4.92 -0.92 -25.29
CA GLU A 541 -3.61 -1.00 -25.96
C GLU A 541 -3.18 0.35 -26.52
N ARG A 542 -4.11 1.10 -27.14
CA ARG A 542 -3.84 2.48 -27.59
C ARG A 542 -3.58 3.43 -26.43
N ALA A 543 -4.29 3.26 -25.31
CA ALA A 543 -4.09 4.09 -24.10
C ALA A 543 -2.76 3.76 -23.39
N GLY A 544 -2.31 2.50 -23.45
CA GLY A 544 -1.13 2.01 -22.74
C GLY A 544 -1.43 1.55 -21.30
N ASP A 545 -2.69 1.27 -20.97
CA ASP A 545 -3.13 0.84 -19.64
C ASP A 545 -2.95 -0.68 -19.47
N LEU A 546 -1.86 -1.10 -18.82
CA LEU A 546 -1.52 -2.52 -18.67
C LEU A 546 -2.51 -3.28 -17.78
N TYR A 547 -3.09 -2.63 -16.78
CA TYR A 547 -4.12 -3.24 -15.94
C TYR A 547 -5.39 -3.54 -16.77
N ALA A 548 -5.90 -2.55 -17.49
CA ALA A 548 -7.09 -2.72 -18.30
C ALA A 548 -6.88 -3.67 -19.49
N ILE A 549 -5.67 -3.71 -20.07
CA ILE A 549 -5.27 -4.74 -21.04
C ILE A 549 -5.39 -6.14 -20.44
N ALA A 550 -4.85 -6.36 -19.23
CA ALA A 550 -4.91 -7.66 -18.57
C ALA A 550 -6.36 -8.11 -18.28
N GLU A 551 -7.21 -7.20 -17.80
CA GLU A 551 -8.62 -7.47 -17.53
C GLU A 551 -9.42 -7.77 -18.81
N SER A 552 -9.15 -7.07 -19.91
CA SER A 552 -9.76 -7.35 -21.21
C SER A 552 -9.29 -8.67 -21.82
N LEU A 553 -8.01 -9.03 -21.66
CA LEU A 553 -7.49 -10.33 -22.05
C LEU A 553 -8.17 -11.46 -21.26
N SER A 554 -8.38 -11.27 -19.95
CA SER A 554 -9.13 -12.24 -19.14
C SER A 554 -10.58 -12.41 -19.65
N ALA A 555 -11.26 -11.32 -19.99
CA ALA A 555 -12.63 -11.38 -20.54
C ALA A 555 -12.68 -12.11 -21.90
N ARG A 556 -11.67 -11.89 -22.75
CA ARG A 556 -11.55 -12.57 -24.04
C ARG A 556 -11.19 -14.05 -23.87
N ALA A 557 -10.31 -14.37 -22.92
CA ALA A 557 -9.96 -15.75 -22.58
C ALA A 557 -11.19 -16.56 -22.15
N GLU A 558 -12.08 -15.99 -21.33
CA GLU A 558 -13.35 -16.62 -20.96
C GLU A 558 -14.22 -16.89 -22.18
N THR A 559 -14.29 -15.94 -23.13
CA THR A 559 -15.03 -16.15 -24.39
C THR A 559 -14.40 -17.26 -25.24
N HIS A 560 -13.06 -17.34 -25.31
CA HIS A 560 -12.34 -18.41 -26.00
C HIS A 560 -12.58 -19.78 -25.36
N GLU A 561 -12.50 -19.87 -24.03
CA GLU A 561 -12.76 -21.08 -23.24
C GLU A 561 -14.17 -21.63 -23.53
N ARG A 562 -15.19 -20.78 -23.52
CA ARG A 562 -16.59 -21.14 -23.83
C ARG A 562 -16.78 -21.62 -25.27
N GLN A 563 -15.91 -21.22 -26.19
CA GLN A 563 -15.92 -21.66 -27.59
C GLN A 563 -15.05 -22.92 -27.82
N GLY A 564 -14.45 -23.50 -26.77
CA GLY A 564 -13.52 -24.62 -26.87
C GLY A 564 -12.15 -24.26 -27.45
N ARG A 565 -11.84 -22.96 -27.53
CA ARG A 565 -10.58 -22.41 -28.06
C ARG A 565 -9.54 -22.26 -26.95
N TYR A 566 -9.19 -23.40 -26.33
CA TYR A 566 -8.43 -23.42 -25.09
C TYR A 566 -7.00 -22.87 -25.20
N GLU A 567 -6.33 -23.07 -26.35
CA GLU A 567 -4.98 -22.54 -26.57
C GLU A 567 -4.97 -21.00 -26.67
N GLU A 568 -5.96 -20.42 -27.36
CA GLU A 568 -6.11 -18.96 -27.40
C GLU A 568 -6.45 -18.38 -26.03
N ALA A 569 -7.33 -19.05 -25.27
CA ALA A 569 -7.65 -18.67 -23.89
C ALA A 569 -6.41 -18.70 -22.98
N ALA A 570 -5.59 -19.74 -23.10
CA ALA A 570 -4.36 -19.87 -22.34
C ALA A 570 -3.35 -18.76 -22.68
N ALA A 571 -3.16 -18.46 -23.96
CA ALA A 571 -2.26 -17.40 -24.41
C ALA A 571 -2.68 -16.01 -23.90
N ASP A 572 -3.99 -15.72 -23.88
CA ASP A 572 -4.52 -14.47 -23.35
C ASP A 572 -4.26 -14.32 -21.84
N LEU A 573 -4.44 -15.39 -21.06
CA LEU A 573 -4.17 -15.39 -19.62
C LEU A 573 -2.68 -15.27 -19.29
N GLU A 574 -1.82 -15.91 -20.08
CA GLU A 574 -0.35 -15.77 -19.96
C GLU A 574 0.08 -14.32 -20.25
N ARG A 575 -0.49 -13.71 -21.29
CA ARG A 575 -0.25 -12.31 -21.61
C ARG A 575 -0.78 -11.37 -20.52
N ALA A 576 -1.97 -11.66 -19.96
CA ALA A 576 -2.54 -10.89 -18.86
C ALA A 576 -1.65 -10.90 -17.62
N MET A 577 -1.11 -12.07 -17.23
CA MET A 577 -0.14 -12.18 -16.14
C MET A 577 1.13 -11.37 -16.41
N GLY A 578 1.65 -11.39 -17.64
CA GLY A 578 2.79 -10.58 -18.04
C GLY A 578 2.55 -9.07 -17.90
N CYS A 579 1.34 -8.61 -18.23
CA CYS A 579 0.92 -7.22 -17.97
C CYS A 579 0.89 -6.89 -16.47
N CYS A 580 0.26 -7.73 -15.64
CA CYS A 580 0.19 -7.54 -14.19
C CYS A 580 1.58 -7.52 -13.53
N ALA A 581 2.49 -8.38 -13.96
CA ALA A 581 3.86 -8.44 -13.44
C ALA A 581 4.63 -7.12 -13.68
N ARG A 582 4.43 -6.47 -14.83
CA ARG A 582 5.09 -5.19 -15.17
C ARG A 582 4.62 -4.01 -14.33
N ILE A 583 3.40 -4.08 -13.78
CA ILE A 583 2.83 -3.02 -12.94
C ILE A 583 2.81 -3.36 -11.44
N GLY A 584 3.42 -4.48 -11.04
CA GLY A 584 3.42 -4.94 -9.64
C GLY A 584 2.02 -5.27 -9.10
N ALA A 585 1.08 -5.64 -9.97
CA ALA A 585 -0.28 -6.04 -9.58
C ALA A 585 -0.28 -7.51 -9.12
N HIS A 586 0.39 -7.79 -8.00
CA HIS A 586 0.68 -9.15 -7.55
C HIS A 586 -0.57 -9.92 -7.10
N ALA A 587 -1.65 -9.24 -6.70
CA ALA A 587 -2.89 -9.91 -6.28
C ALA A 587 -3.67 -10.54 -7.45
N GLN A 588 -3.47 -10.05 -8.69
CA GLN A 588 -4.15 -10.51 -9.90
C GLN A 588 -3.45 -11.70 -10.56
N ILE A 589 -2.13 -11.85 -10.36
CA ILE A 589 -1.34 -12.92 -10.97
C ILE A 589 -1.84 -14.31 -10.53
N PRO A 590 -2.04 -14.61 -9.22
CA PRO A 590 -2.58 -15.90 -8.79
C PRO A 590 -4.00 -16.15 -9.30
N LEU A 591 -4.82 -15.12 -9.46
CA LEU A 591 -6.17 -15.26 -10.03
C LEU A 591 -6.10 -15.71 -11.49
N PHE A 592 -5.32 -15.04 -12.33
CA PHE A 592 -5.17 -15.43 -13.74
C PHE A 592 -4.45 -16.77 -13.89
N LYS A 593 -3.52 -17.10 -12.98
CA LYS A 593 -2.91 -18.43 -12.92
C LYS A 593 -3.95 -19.52 -12.60
N ALA A 594 -4.84 -19.29 -11.64
CA ALA A 594 -5.91 -20.23 -11.33
C ALA A 594 -6.91 -20.39 -12.50
N ARG A 595 -7.23 -19.30 -13.21
CA ARG A 595 -8.03 -19.36 -14.45
C ARG A 595 -7.31 -20.12 -15.55
N LEU A 596 -5.99 -19.93 -15.71
CA LEU A 596 -5.19 -20.66 -16.70
C LEU A 596 -5.18 -22.16 -16.40
N ALA A 597 -5.02 -22.52 -15.13
CA ALA A 597 -5.13 -23.91 -14.68
C ALA A 597 -6.51 -24.50 -14.99
N SER A 598 -7.58 -23.72 -14.78
CA SER A 598 -8.95 -24.12 -15.14
C SER A 598 -9.11 -24.39 -16.64
N VAL A 599 -8.66 -23.47 -17.50
CA VAL A 599 -8.69 -23.63 -18.97
C VAL A 599 -7.93 -24.88 -19.40
N ARG A 600 -6.75 -25.13 -18.80
CA ARG A 600 -5.94 -26.31 -19.11
C ARG A 600 -6.57 -27.62 -18.61
N LEU A 601 -7.31 -27.59 -17.50
CA LEU A 601 -8.09 -28.74 -17.03
C LEU A 601 -9.22 -29.09 -18.00
N ASP A 602 -9.93 -28.10 -18.51
CA ASP A 602 -11.00 -28.32 -19.49
C ASP A 602 -10.44 -28.81 -20.84
N ALA A 603 -9.32 -28.25 -21.29
CA ALA A 603 -8.59 -28.74 -22.47
C ALA A 603 -8.16 -30.21 -22.32
N ALA A 604 -7.60 -30.56 -21.16
CA ALA A 604 -7.18 -31.92 -20.84
C ALA A 604 -8.37 -32.89 -20.78
N GLY A 605 -9.51 -32.46 -20.22
CA GLY A 605 -10.74 -33.23 -20.21
C GLY A 605 -11.31 -33.48 -21.61
N ALA A 606 -11.29 -32.47 -22.47
CA ALA A 606 -11.72 -32.60 -23.87
C ALA A 606 -10.81 -33.53 -24.69
N ALA A 607 -9.52 -33.60 -24.35
CA ALA A 607 -8.53 -34.46 -24.99
C ALA A 607 -8.36 -35.85 -24.33
N ASP A 608 -9.02 -36.10 -23.19
CA ASP A 608 -8.79 -37.26 -22.32
C ASP A 608 -7.31 -37.46 -21.92
N ASP A 609 -6.60 -36.35 -21.64
CA ASP A 609 -5.18 -36.35 -21.28
C ASP A 609 -4.97 -36.20 -19.75
N GLN A 610 -4.74 -37.34 -19.09
CA GLN A 610 -4.52 -37.39 -17.64
C GLN A 610 -3.23 -36.69 -17.18
N ASP A 611 -2.17 -36.66 -18.00
CA ASP A 611 -0.92 -36.00 -17.63
C ASP A 611 -1.07 -34.48 -17.70
N ALA A 612 -1.73 -33.97 -18.75
CA ALA A 612 -2.08 -32.57 -18.86
C ALA A 612 -2.99 -32.12 -17.71
N ALA A 613 -3.99 -32.94 -17.33
CA ALA A 613 -4.87 -32.66 -16.20
C ALA A 613 -4.10 -32.58 -14.86
N ARG A 614 -3.10 -33.46 -14.66
CA ARG A 614 -2.23 -33.42 -13.47
C ARG A 614 -1.39 -32.15 -13.41
N ARG A 615 -0.73 -31.77 -14.50
CA ARG A 615 0.07 -30.53 -14.58
C ARG A 615 -0.78 -29.27 -14.38
N ALA A 616 -2.02 -29.27 -14.88
CA ALA A 616 -2.95 -28.17 -14.67
C ALA A 616 -3.42 -28.08 -13.20
N GLU A 617 -3.65 -29.22 -12.54
CA GLU A 617 -3.95 -29.25 -11.10
C GLU A 617 -2.77 -28.77 -10.24
N GLU A 618 -1.54 -29.15 -10.56
CA GLU A 618 -0.32 -28.64 -9.91
C GLU A 618 -0.24 -27.10 -10.02
N LEU A 619 -0.50 -26.56 -11.21
CA LEU A 619 -0.56 -25.10 -11.42
C LEU A 619 -1.65 -24.41 -10.58
N LEU A 620 -2.80 -25.07 -10.37
CA LEU A 620 -3.88 -24.55 -9.53
C LEU A 620 -3.48 -24.55 -8.04
N VAL A 621 -2.74 -25.56 -7.59
CA VAL A 621 -2.19 -25.62 -6.22
C VAL A 621 -1.19 -24.48 -6.02
N GLU A 622 -0.25 -24.29 -6.94
CA GLU A 622 0.71 -23.16 -6.89
C GLU A 622 -0.02 -21.81 -6.81
N ALA A 623 -1.09 -21.64 -7.61
CA ALA A 623 -1.90 -20.43 -7.58
C ALA A 623 -2.56 -20.20 -6.21
N VAL A 624 -3.00 -21.25 -5.51
CA VAL A 624 -3.56 -21.13 -4.15
C VAL A 624 -2.48 -20.75 -3.14
N GLU A 625 -1.29 -21.35 -3.23
CA GLU A 625 -0.16 -21.10 -2.33
C GLU A 625 0.37 -19.66 -2.46
N GLU A 626 0.53 -19.15 -3.69
CA GLU A 626 0.96 -17.77 -3.93
C GLU A 626 -0.07 -16.74 -3.44
N ASN A 627 -1.36 -17.06 -3.53
CA ASN A 627 -2.45 -16.17 -3.12
C ASN A 627 -2.55 -16.04 -1.59
N ALA A 628 -2.16 -17.08 -0.84
CA ALA A 628 -2.11 -17.04 0.63
C ALA A 628 -1.15 -15.95 1.16
N VAL A 629 -0.23 -15.45 0.34
CA VAL A 629 0.72 -14.39 0.69
C VAL A 629 0.12 -12.97 0.52
N HIS A 630 -1.00 -12.80 -0.21
CA HIS A 630 -1.48 -11.48 -0.69
C HIS A 630 -2.90 -11.07 -0.23
N PHE A 631 -3.41 -11.67 0.85
CA PHE A 631 -4.69 -11.39 1.55
C PHE A 631 -5.66 -10.38 0.89
N GLY A 632 -6.68 -10.90 0.17
CA GLY A 632 -7.79 -10.14 -0.43
C GLY A 632 -8.90 -11.04 -1.00
N GLN A 633 -9.98 -10.47 -1.55
CA GLN A 633 -11.10 -11.22 -2.16
C GLN A 633 -10.66 -12.21 -3.25
N THR A 634 -9.55 -11.94 -3.93
CA THR A 634 -8.92 -12.81 -4.93
C THR A 634 -8.45 -14.15 -4.37
N ALA A 635 -8.20 -14.28 -3.05
CA ALA A 635 -7.87 -15.54 -2.36
C ALA A 635 -9.01 -16.57 -2.38
N GLY A 636 -10.23 -16.10 -2.61
CA GLY A 636 -11.41 -16.97 -2.64
C GLY A 636 -11.52 -17.86 -3.87
N THR A 637 -11.34 -17.28 -5.05
CA THR A 637 -11.68 -17.94 -6.32
C THR A 637 -10.75 -19.12 -6.62
N SER A 638 -9.45 -19.01 -6.38
CA SER A 638 -8.49 -20.11 -6.63
C SER A 638 -8.78 -21.32 -5.72
N ARG A 639 -9.09 -21.09 -4.43
CA ARG A 639 -9.48 -22.16 -3.49
C ARG A 639 -10.80 -22.80 -3.87
N LEU A 640 -11.79 -22.02 -4.32
CA LEU A 640 -13.08 -22.55 -4.80
C LEU A 640 -12.89 -23.45 -6.03
N LEU A 641 -12.05 -23.05 -7.00
CA LEU A 641 -11.72 -23.87 -8.16
C LEU A 641 -11.01 -25.17 -7.77
N LEU A 642 -10.06 -25.10 -6.82
CA LEU A 642 -9.32 -26.27 -6.35
C LEU A 642 -10.22 -27.25 -5.56
N ALA A 643 -11.07 -26.72 -4.68
CA ALA A 643 -12.06 -27.52 -3.96
C ALA A 643 -12.99 -28.26 -4.93
N ARG A 644 -13.44 -27.59 -6.00
CA ARG A 644 -14.26 -28.21 -7.03
C ARG A 644 -13.51 -29.32 -7.79
N ARG A 645 -12.25 -29.10 -8.13
CA ARG A 645 -11.39 -30.12 -8.75
C ARG A 645 -11.23 -31.36 -7.86
N TYR A 646 -10.99 -31.17 -6.56
CA TYR A 646 -10.92 -32.28 -5.61
C TYR A 646 -12.24 -33.03 -5.46
N GLY A 647 -13.38 -32.32 -5.41
CA GLY A 647 -14.71 -32.94 -5.40
C GLY A 647 -14.96 -33.83 -6.62
N ARG A 648 -14.66 -33.35 -7.84
CA ARG A 648 -14.85 -34.11 -9.10
C ARG A 648 -14.01 -35.39 -9.17
N THR A 649 -12.89 -35.42 -8.46
CA THR A 649 -11.97 -36.55 -8.42
C THR A 649 -12.17 -37.44 -7.18
N GLY A 650 -13.27 -37.23 -6.44
CA GLY A 650 -13.63 -38.01 -5.25
C GLY A 650 -12.79 -37.73 -4.01
N ARG A 651 -11.92 -36.70 -4.03
CA ARG A 651 -11.03 -36.32 -2.92
C ARG A 651 -11.73 -35.31 -2.01
N THR A 652 -12.90 -35.65 -1.49
CA THR A 652 -13.78 -34.71 -0.76
C THR A 652 -13.14 -34.16 0.52
N ASP A 653 -12.31 -34.93 1.22
CA ASP A 653 -11.53 -34.46 2.38
C ASP A 653 -10.63 -33.26 2.04
N LEU A 654 -9.92 -33.34 0.90
CA LEU A 654 -9.07 -32.24 0.42
C LEU A 654 -9.91 -31.03 0.01
N ALA A 655 -11.07 -31.26 -0.61
CA ALA A 655 -12.01 -30.20 -0.96
C ALA A 655 -12.52 -29.45 0.29
N ARG A 656 -12.90 -30.18 1.34
CA ARG A 656 -13.33 -29.61 2.63
C ARG A 656 -12.22 -28.81 3.29
N ALA A 657 -10.98 -29.31 3.27
CA ALA A 657 -9.85 -28.58 3.82
C ALA A 657 -9.70 -27.20 3.16
N GLN A 658 -9.82 -27.11 1.84
CA GLN A 658 -9.77 -25.82 1.12
C GLN A 658 -10.90 -24.88 1.53
N LEU A 659 -12.13 -25.39 1.66
CA LEU A 659 -13.28 -24.58 2.10
C LEU A 659 -13.14 -24.10 3.55
N HIS A 660 -12.66 -24.95 4.46
CA HIS A 660 -12.43 -24.56 5.85
C HIS A 660 -11.34 -23.51 6.00
N THR A 661 -10.22 -23.67 5.29
CA THR A 661 -9.16 -22.66 5.27
C THR A 661 -9.70 -21.33 4.74
N LEU A 662 -10.49 -21.38 3.66
CA LEU A 662 -11.15 -20.19 3.12
C LEU A 662 -12.07 -19.54 4.17
N GLU A 663 -12.87 -20.31 4.91
CA GLU A 663 -13.76 -19.80 5.96
C GLU A 663 -13.05 -19.25 7.20
N SER A 664 -11.88 -19.78 7.54
CA SER A 664 -11.09 -19.33 8.69
C SER A 664 -10.23 -18.11 8.38
N GLU A 665 -9.67 -18.03 7.18
CA GLU A 665 -8.73 -16.98 6.78
C GLU A 665 -9.43 -15.78 6.13
N ASN A 666 -10.66 -15.95 5.63
CA ASN A 666 -11.38 -14.91 4.92
C ASN A 666 -12.64 -14.47 5.69
N PRO A 667 -12.64 -13.31 6.36
CA PRO A 667 -13.83 -12.79 7.05
C PRO A 667 -15.01 -12.51 6.11
N TYR A 668 -14.79 -12.48 4.78
CA TYR A 668 -15.83 -12.39 3.75
C TYR A 668 -16.42 -13.74 3.33
N ALA A 669 -15.80 -14.87 3.70
CA ALA A 669 -16.33 -16.23 3.45
C ALA A 669 -17.71 -16.48 4.06
N ARG A 670 -18.12 -15.66 5.03
CA ARG A 670 -19.43 -15.73 5.70
C ARG A 670 -20.44 -14.69 5.20
N ARG A 671 -20.09 -13.85 4.20
CA ARG A 671 -20.92 -12.71 3.74
C ARG A 671 -21.64 -13.02 2.43
N ALA A 672 -22.84 -12.46 2.26
CA ALA A 672 -23.84 -12.71 1.20
C ALA A 672 -23.39 -13.58 0.00
N LEU A 673 -22.98 -12.95 -1.12
CA LEU A 673 -22.66 -13.64 -2.39
C LEU A 673 -21.60 -14.73 -2.25
N PHE A 674 -20.47 -14.40 -1.62
CA PHE A 674 -19.34 -15.32 -1.54
C PHE A 674 -19.59 -16.47 -0.56
N GLY A 675 -20.23 -16.18 0.57
CA GLY A 675 -20.67 -17.21 1.51
C GLY A 675 -21.78 -18.11 0.95
N GLY A 676 -22.61 -17.61 0.03
CA GLY A 676 -23.57 -18.43 -0.71
C GLY A 676 -22.87 -19.46 -1.60
N MET A 677 -21.83 -19.05 -2.35
CA MET A 677 -21.02 -19.96 -3.17
C MET A 677 -20.31 -21.04 -2.34
N VAL A 678 -19.72 -20.67 -1.21
CA VAL A 678 -19.06 -21.61 -0.29
C VAL A 678 -20.07 -22.63 0.26
N SER A 679 -21.23 -22.16 0.73
CA SER A 679 -22.31 -23.04 1.21
C SER A 679 -22.83 -23.97 0.12
N GLY A 680 -22.99 -23.48 -1.11
CA GLY A 680 -23.38 -24.30 -2.25
C GLY A 680 -22.39 -25.43 -2.54
N LEU A 681 -21.08 -25.13 -2.45
CA LEU A 681 -20.04 -26.13 -2.65
C LEU A 681 -20.02 -27.18 -1.52
N HIS A 682 -20.22 -26.77 -0.26
CA HIS A 682 -20.41 -27.73 0.85
C HIS A 682 -21.62 -28.63 0.60
N GLY A 683 -22.74 -28.09 0.12
CA GLY A 683 -23.94 -28.85 -0.20
C GLY A 683 -23.72 -29.89 -1.31
N TRP A 684 -22.97 -29.52 -2.35
CA TRP A 684 -22.58 -30.49 -3.39
C TRP A 684 -21.62 -31.57 -2.88
N LEU A 685 -20.64 -31.21 -2.05
CA LEU A 685 -19.72 -32.19 -1.42
C LEU A 685 -20.49 -33.16 -0.50
N ASP A 686 -21.51 -32.68 0.21
CA ASP A 686 -22.40 -33.53 1.01
C ASP A 686 -23.17 -34.54 0.14
N CYS A 687 -23.65 -34.13 -1.04
CA CYS A 687 -24.26 -35.06 -1.99
C CYS A 687 -23.29 -36.15 -2.45
N LEU A 688 -22.01 -35.82 -2.69
CA LEU A 688 -20.97 -36.80 -3.05
C LEU A 688 -20.69 -37.80 -1.92
N GLU A 689 -20.79 -37.36 -0.66
CA GLU A 689 -20.57 -38.18 0.53
C GLU A 689 -21.82 -38.98 0.95
N GLY A 690 -22.99 -38.70 0.37
CA GLY A 690 -24.26 -39.34 0.70
C GLY A 690 -25.00 -38.73 1.89
N GLU A 691 -24.56 -37.57 2.37
CA GLU A 691 -25.11 -36.85 3.54
C GLU A 691 -26.22 -35.88 3.09
N PHE A 692 -27.30 -36.42 2.52
CA PHE A 692 -28.30 -35.61 1.79
C PHE A 692 -29.10 -34.62 2.66
N ASP A 693 -29.34 -34.93 3.95
CA ASP A 693 -29.96 -33.97 4.88
C ASP A 693 -29.07 -32.74 5.09
N ARG A 694 -27.77 -32.97 5.34
CA ARG A 694 -26.77 -31.90 5.49
C ARG A 694 -26.60 -31.11 4.19
N ALA A 695 -26.68 -31.80 3.05
CA ALA A 695 -26.64 -31.16 1.73
C ALA A 695 -27.74 -30.12 1.56
N LEU A 696 -29.00 -30.46 1.91
CA LEU A 696 -30.11 -29.51 1.82
C LEU A 696 -29.96 -28.33 2.77
N ASP A 697 -29.45 -28.54 3.99
CA ASP A 697 -29.20 -27.43 4.92
C ASP A 697 -28.16 -26.45 4.37
N HIS A 698 -27.08 -26.95 3.78
CA HIS A 698 -26.08 -26.10 3.14
C HIS A 698 -26.60 -25.39 1.88
N LEU A 699 -27.39 -26.07 1.05
CA LEU A 699 -27.99 -25.47 -0.15
C LEU A 699 -29.05 -24.42 0.20
N ARG A 700 -29.85 -24.65 1.25
CA ARG A 700 -30.78 -23.64 1.77
C ARG A 700 -30.03 -22.43 2.30
N LEU A 701 -28.99 -22.65 3.10
CA LEU A 701 -28.13 -21.57 3.58
C LEU A 701 -27.46 -20.82 2.41
N ALA A 702 -27.11 -21.50 1.32
CA ALA A 702 -26.59 -20.86 0.12
C ALA A 702 -27.61 -19.90 -0.50
N VAL A 703 -28.85 -20.36 -0.70
CA VAL A 703 -29.96 -19.54 -1.20
C VAL A 703 -30.30 -18.38 -0.27
N GLU A 704 -30.39 -18.61 1.05
CA GLU A 704 -30.68 -17.57 2.04
C GLU A 704 -29.60 -16.48 2.07
N ARG A 705 -28.34 -16.84 1.81
CA ARG A 705 -27.22 -15.89 1.74
C ARG A 705 -27.21 -15.08 0.45
N PHE A 706 -27.82 -15.57 -0.63
CA PHE A 706 -27.99 -14.80 -1.85
C PHE A 706 -29.07 -13.73 -1.63
N ASP A 707 -28.65 -12.46 -1.54
CA ASP A 707 -29.54 -11.30 -1.38
C ASP A 707 -30.56 -11.19 -2.55
N ARG A 708 -31.67 -10.47 -2.35
CA ARG A 708 -32.69 -10.20 -3.37
C ARG A 708 -32.12 -9.60 -4.66
N LEU A 709 -31.02 -8.85 -4.56
CA LEU A 709 -30.31 -8.34 -5.73
C LEU A 709 -29.71 -9.43 -6.62
N VAL A 710 -29.38 -10.58 -6.05
CA VAL A 710 -28.85 -11.72 -6.81
C VAL A 710 -29.88 -12.20 -7.82
N PHE A 711 -31.17 -12.17 -7.50
CA PHE A 711 -32.22 -12.49 -8.47
C PHE A 711 -32.25 -11.53 -9.66
N LEU A 712 -31.84 -10.27 -9.48
CA LEU A 712 -31.80 -9.25 -10.53
C LEU A 712 -30.49 -9.22 -11.33
N VAL A 713 -29.35 -9.52 -10.66
CA VAL A 713 -28.01 -9.25 -11.21
C VAL A 713 -27.18 -10.52 -11.41
N ALA A 714 -27.53 -11.63 -10.74
CA ALA A 714 -26.80 -12.89 -10.82
C ALA A 714 -27.67 -14.13 -10.52
N PRO A 715 -28.87 -14.29 -11.13
CA PRO A 715 -29.79 -15.41 -10.82
C PRO A 715 -29.16 -16.79 -11.04
N HIS A 716 -28.17 -16.90 -11.93
CA HIS A 716 -27.44 -18.13 -12.20
C HIS A 716 -26.75 -18.73 -10.95
N LEU A 717 -26.34 -17.92 -9.97
CA LEU A 717 -25.75 -18.42 -8.72
C LEU A 717 -26.73 -19.29 -7.93
N ILE A 718 -28.02 -18.97 -8.02
CA ILE A 718 -29.13 -19.73 -7.42
C ILE A 718 -29.46 -20.93 -8.30
N VAL A 719 -29.58 -20.71 -9.62
CA VAL A 719 -29.88 -21.76 -10.61
C VAL A 719 -28.84 -22.88 -10.58
N GLY A 720 -27.57 -22.55 -10.32
CA GLY A 720 -26.47 -23.51 -10.17
C GLY A 720 -26.60 -24.43 -8.94
N GLN A 721 -27.41 -24.07 -7.95
CA GLN A 721 -27.68 -24.92 -6.76
C GLN A 721 -28.74 -25.99 -7.04
N LEU A 722 -29.63 -25.74 -8.02
CA LEU A 722 -30.81 -26.58 -8.29
C LEU A 722 -30.46 -28.04 -8.61
N PRO A 723 -29.41 -28.37 -9.39
CA PRO A 723 -29.05 -29.77 -9.64
C PRO A 723 -28.65 -30.55 -8.39
N SER A 724 -27.85 -29.94 -7.49
CA SER A 724 -27.47 -30.60 -6.23
C SER A 724 -28.66 -30.74 -5.28
N ALA A 725 -29.56 -29.74 -5.24
CA ALA A 725 -30.80 -29.85 -4.47
C ALA A 725 -31.74 -30.92 -5.03
N ALA A 726 -31.85 -31.03 -6.36
CA ALA A 726 -32.64 -32.05 -7.02
C ALA A 726 -32.13 -33.46 -6.69
N TRP A 727 -30.82 -33.65 -6.72
CA TRP A 727 -30.18 -34.89 -6.29
C TRP A 727 -30.52 -35.22 -4.83
N ALA A 728 -30.30 -34.29 -3.90
CA ALA A 728 -30.57 -34.51 -2.48
C ALA A 728 -32.04 -34.82 -2.19
N LYS A 729 -32.99 -34.01 -2.71
CA LYS A 729 -34.45 -34.22 -2.58
C LYS A 729 -34.88 -35.61 -3.05
N THR A 730 -34.38 -36.03 -4.20
CA THR A 730 -34.68 -37.35 -4.78
C THR A 730 -34.23 -38.48 -3.86
N ARG A 731 -33.02 -38.37 -3.30
CA ARG A 731 -32.47 -39.38 -2.39
C ARG A 731 -33.17 -39.42 -1.03
N LEU A 732 -33.76 -38.29 -0.62
CA LEU A 732 -34.60 -38.18 0.58
C LEU A 732 -36.07 -38.56 0.36
N GLY A 733 -36.44 -39.02 -0.85
CA GLY A 733 -37.77 -39.56 -1.15
C GLY A 733 -38.76 -38.57 -1.77
N ASP A 734 -38.30 -37.42 -2.23
CA ASP A 734 -39.10 -36.45 -3.01
C ASP A 734 -38.55 -36.27 -4.44
N PRO A 735 -38.71 -37.30 -5.30
CA PRO A 735 -38.19 -37.27 -6.65
C PRO A 735 -38.99 -36.32 -7.57
N GLU A 736 -40.25 -36.00 -7.24
CA GLU A 736 -41.06 -35.02 -7.99
C GLU A 736 -40.53 -33.60 -7.80
N ALA A 737 -40.18 -33.19 -6.58
CA ALA A 737 -39.50 -31.91 -6.35
C ALA A 737 -38.15 -31.88 -7.08
N GLY A 738 -37.41 -33.00 -7.10
CA GLY A 738 -36.17 -33.12 -7.87
C GLY A 738 -36.38 -32.86 -9.37
N ALA A 739 -37.41 -33.44 -9.97
CA ALA A 739 -37.75 -33.19 -11.38
C ALA A 739 -38.17 -31.73 -11.64
N ARG A 740 -38.93 -31.09 -10.73
CA ARG A 740 -39.28 -29.67 -10.83
C ARG A 740 -38.04 -28.77 -10.79
N LEU A 741 -37.10 -29.04 -9.87
CA LEU A 741 -35.84 -28.31 -9.76
C LEU A 741 -34.99 -28.43 -11.03
N LEU A 742 -34.91 -29.62 -11.65
CA LEU A 742 -34.23 -29.81 -12.93
C LEU A 742 -34.94 -29.10 -14.09
N GLY A 743 -36.28 -29.09 -14.10
CA GLY A 743 -37.07 -28.34 -15.07
C GLY A 743 -36.83 -26.83 -14.98
N ALA A 744 -36.81 -26.28 -13.75
CA ALA A 744 -36.47 -24.89 -13.50
C ALA A 744 -35.03 -24.59 -13.93
N HIS A 745 -34.08 -25.46 -13.61
CA HIS A 745 -32.69 -25.33 -14.04
C HIS A 745 -32.58 -25.27 -15.57
N ALA A 746 -33.21 -26.20 -16.28
CA ALA A 746 -33.21 -26.23 -17.75
C ALA A 746 -33.82 -24.96 -18.36
N ARG A 747 -34.95 -24.46 -17.82
CA ARG A 747 -35.52 -23.19 -18.29
C ARG A 747 -34.54 -22.03 -18.12
N HIS A 748 -33.99 -21.86 -16.93
CA HIS A 748 -33.20 -20.67 -16.62
C HIS A 748 -31.77 -20.72 -17.16
N THR A 749 -31.31 -21.88 -17.63
CA THR A 749 -30.08 -22.00 -18.43
C THR A 749 -30.35 -21.88 -19.95
N GLU A 750 -31.55 -22.22 -20.43
CA GLU A 750 -31.96 -22.04 -21.83
C GLU A 750 -32.49 -20.62 -22.13
N LEU A 751 -33.02 -19.90 -21.15
CA LEU A 751 -33.58 -18.57 -21.33
C LEU A 751 -32.48 -17.52 -21.61
N PRO A 752 -32.71 -16.58 -22.55
CA PRO A 752 -31.81 -15.45 -22.82
C PRO A 752 -31.55 -14.54 -21.61
N GLU A 753 -32.34 -14.66 -20.55
CA GLU A 753 -32.35 -13.78 -19.36
C GLU A 753 -31.44 -14.29 -18.22
N GLY A 754 -30.75 -15.42 -18.40
CA GLY A 754 -29.72 -15.91 -17.48
C GLY A 754 -28.55 -14.95 -17.40
N ILE A 755 -28.55 -14.10 -16.37
CA ILE A 755 -27.54 -13.07 -16.14
C ILE A 755 -26.55 -13.55 -15.08
N GLY A 756 -25.25 -13.34 -15.33
CA GLY A 756 -24.29 -12.97 -14.27
C GLY A 756 -23.02 -13.80 -14.22
N LEU A 757 -22.08 -13.32 -13.38
CA LEU A 757 -20.72 -13.81 -13.16
C LEU A 757 -20.63 -15.31 -12.82
N HIS A 758 -20.43 -16.19 -13.80
CA HIS A 758 -20.16 -17.61 -13.54
C HIS A 758 -18.76 -17.80 -12.93
N PRO A 759 -18.65 -18.11 -11.63
CA PRO A 759 -17.35 -18.22 -10.97
C PRO A 759 -16.65 -19.55 -11.29
N PHE A 760 -17.35 -20.48 -11.96
CA PHE A 760 -16.89 -21.83 -12.25
C PHE A 760 -17.05 -22.23 -13.72
N PRO A 761 -16.27 -23.22 -14.21
CA PRO A 761 -16.36 -23.68 -15.60
C PRO A 761 -17.64 -24.47 -15.88
N PRO A 762 -18.20 -24.36 -17.11
CA PRO A 762 -19.45 -25.02 -17.51
C PRO A 762 -19.40 -26.54 -17.48
N ALA A 763 -18.23 -27.14 -17.74
CA ALA A 763 -18.08 -28.59 -17.78
C ALA A 763 -18.44 -29.23 -16.43
N SER A 764 -18.15 -28.52 -15.34
CA SER A 764 -18.43 -29.00 -13.98
C SER A 764 -19.93 -28.93 -13.64
N ASP A 765 -20.62 -27.88 -14.07
CA ASP A 765 -22.07 -27.75 -13.86
C ASP A 765 -22.83 -28.82 -14.64
N THR A 766 -22.36 -29.11 -15.85
CA THR A 766 -22.94 -30.14 -16.73
C THR A 766 -22.86 -31.54 -16.11
N GLU A 767 -21.73 -31.92 -15.51
CA GLU A 767 -21.60 -33.23 -14.85
C GLU A 767 -22.56 -33.39 -13.66
N ILE A 768 -22.70 -32.35 -12.83
CA ILE A 768 -23.60 -32.36 -11.67
C ILE A 768 -25.05 -32.48 -12.15
N GLN A 769 -25.42 -31.71 -13.19
CA GLN A 769 -26.73 -31.79 -13.82
C GLN A 769 -27.02 -33.19 -14.36
N GLN A 770 -26.12 -33.76 -15.15
CA GLN A 770 -26.30 -35.10 -15.74
C GLN A 770 -26.45 -36.17 -14.66
N HIS A 771 -25.66 -36.08 -13.59
CA HIS A 771 -25.79 -37.01 -12.46
C HIS A 771 -27.15 -36.87 -11.75
N ALA A 772 -27.56 -35.65 -11.43
CA ALA A 772 -28.84 -35.38 -10.80
C ALA A 772 -30.01 -35.87 -11.67
N GLU A 773 -29.97 -35.63 -12.97
CA GLU A 773 -30.96 -36.10 -13.93
C GLU A 773 -31.04 -37.63 -13.97
N ALA A 774 -29.90 -38.32 -14.00
CA ALA A 774 -29.86 -39.77 -13.95
C ALA A 774 -30.49 -40.33 -12.65
N VAL A 775 -30.22 -39.69 -11.51
CA VAL A 775 -30.79 -40.06 -10.21
C VAL A 775 -32.31 -39.85 -10.20
N VAL A 776 -32.81 -38.71 -10.65
CA VAL A 776 -34.25 -38.40 -10.72
C VAL A 776 -34.98 -39.36 -11.67
N ARG A 777 -34.43 -39.59 -12.87
CA ARG A 777 -35.02 -40.50 -13.88
C ARG A 777 -35.05 -41.96 -13.44
N THR A 778 -34.18 -42.35 -12.51
CA THR A 778 -34.22 -43.70 -11.91
C THR A 778 -35.32 -43.81 -10.86
N ALA A 779 -35.68 -42.71 -10.20
CA ALA A 779 -36.68 -42.67 -9.14
C ALA A 779 -38.13 -42.42 -9.63
N LEU A 780 -38.30 -41.83 -10.82
CA LEU A 780 -39.60 -41.58 -11.45
C LEU A 780 -39.80 -42.40 -12.72
N ASP A 781 -41.05 -42.77 -13.02
CA ASP A 781 -41.40 -43.24 -14.36
C ASP A 781 -41.35 -42.08 -15.39
N GLY A 782 -41.22 -42.42 -16.67
CA GLY A 782 -41.05 -41.44 -17.75
C GLY A 782 -42.17 -40.37 -17.82
N PRO A 783 -43.46 -40.74 -17.71
CA PRO A 783 -44.56 -39.79 -17.67
C PRO A 783 -44.52 -38.85 -16.45
N ALA A 784 -44.27 -39.37 -15.23
CA ALA A 784 -44.20 -38.57 -14.03
C ALA A 784 -43.02 -37.59 -14.07
N TYR A 785 -41.86 -38.04 -14.55
CA TYR A 785 -40.71 -37.16 -14.80
C TYR A 785 -41.06 -36.03 -15.76
N THR A 786 -41.64 -36.35 -16.92
CA THR A 786 -41.95 -35.35 -17.96
C THR A 786 -42.93 -34.30 -17.45
N ARG A 787 -43.94 -34.72 -16.67
CA ARG A 787 -44.90 -33.82 -16.05
C ARG A 787 -44.25 -32.90 -15.00
N ALA A 788 -43.54 -33.46 -14.03
CA ALA A 788 -42.92 -32.68 -12.96
C ALA A 788 -41.80 -31.76 -13.50
N HIS A 789 -41.05 -32.21 -14.52
CA HIS A 789 -40.08 -31.37 -15.21
C HIS A 789 -40.75 -30.22 -15.96
N ALA A 790 -41.88 -30.45 -16.63
CA ALA A 790 -42.65 -29.38 -17.27
C ALA A 790 -43.20 -28.37 -16.24
N GLU A 791 -43.74 -28.84 -15.10
CA GLU A 791 -44.15 -27.98 -13.99
C GLU A 791 -42.98 -27.12 -13.49
N GLY A 792 -41.79 -27.72 -13.37
CA GLY A 792 -40.55 -27.03 -13.00
C GLY A 792 -40.16 -25.92 -13.98
N ARG A 793 -40.34 -26.18 -15.28
CA ARG A 793 -40.09 -25.18 -16.33
C ARG A 793 -41.05 -23.99 -16.26
N ASP A 794 -42.12 -24.01 -15.47
CA ASP A 794 -42.99 -22.84 -15.31
C ASP A 794 -42.62 -21.96 -14.11
N LEU A 795 -41.66 -22.41 -13.27
CA LEU A 795 -41.25 -21.70 -12.06
C LEU A 795 -40.30 -20.54 -12.35
N THR A 796 -40.51 -19.43 -11.65
CA THR A 796 -39.51 -18.36 -11.48
C THR A 796 -38.30 -18.85 -10.67
N VAL A 797 -37.20 -18.10 -10.68
CA VAL A 797 -36.02 -18.43 -9.87
C VAL A 797 -36.36 -18.37 -8.38
N GLU A 798 -37.18 -17.41 -7.93
CA GLU A 798 -37.66 -17.36 -6.54
C GLU A 798 -38.50 -18.60 -6.17
N GLU A 799 -39.44 -19.00 -7.02
CA GLU A 799 -40.29 -20.17 -6.75
C GLU A 799 -39.49 -21.47 -6.75
N ALA A 800 -38.52 -21.62 -7.67
CA ALA A 800 -37.63 -22.77 -7.69
C ALA A 800 -36.71 -22.81 -6.45
N ALA A 801 -36.20 -21.65 -6.02
CA ALA A 801 -35.39 -21.54 -4.81
C ALA A 801 -36.18 -21.91 -3.55
N ALA A 802 -37.47 -21.57 -3.48
CA ALA A 802 -38.35 -21.93 -2.38
C ALA A 802 -38.62 -23.44 -2.25
N LEU A 803 -38.28 -24.25 -3.26
CA LEU A 803 -38.36 -25.71 -3.20
C LEU A 803 -37.18 -26.36 -2.45
N ILE A 804 -36.09 -25.62 -2.21
CA ILE A 804 -34.90 -26.07 -1.45
C ILE A 804 -35.16 -25.94 0.06
#